data_AF-A0AAV6U6D5-F1
#
_entry.id   AF-A0AAV6U6D5-F1
#
_cell.length_a   1.000
_cell.length_b   1.000
_cell.length_c   1.000
_cell.angle_alpha   90.00
_cell.angle_beta   90.00
_cell.angle_gamma   90.00
#
_symmetry.space_group_name_H-M   'P 1'
#
loop_
_entity.id
_entity.type
_entity.pdbx_description
1 polymer ?
#
loop_
_entity_poly.entity_id
_entity_poly.type
_entity_poly.pdbx_seq_one_letter_code
_entity_poly.pdbx_strand_id
1 'polypeptide(L)'
;MQKLYHKNRSDCYNSIFQKTSFSKNLRYEEMFAFWENLLKATVATTHDPADLPPPPIKVDKLIDLLAPVSAEEILKSRLPYNSAAGPDDITVKDWNKISTRSKCKIFTVWARIGRVPTFIMTSRTIFISKKEEAISRADARPISIASVILRHFHKILSQRLSYLLEKVLDPCQYGFRPKDGIALAITNFDHVLRTSQMELQPITLALIDLKKAFDSIDHTAIRHSMIAIGIQANFVEYIGRLYREAPTKLSFKGYEAKSIHPARGVRQGDPLSPLIFLLVFDNILRAIPEVEGTGKNEHRINHLAYADDLVLLAEDKTGLQSIFDAVVPVMKATGLKINIDKSLTLCWLKDGRNKRRVFDNRPLVTVRGRYLRPLEVEDEFVYLGIREITRKILHLPKDVPKAIIHASAGDGGLGVPALRWVVPVLAHLRTGASLINLLTTNDPDQRLLNSTNQVKAFMRRTMKLICDGVGLQEAHKVPTASEWVLEGTKLMSGRAFINAVQVRTGTLYSRARAARGRNIPHQCSRGCSQPETLNHILQNCYASDKLRIIRHNRLVEYIHRGAQQRKFSSHVEPEFSLPAGKLKPDLVLYKEDRAMIVDAQVVNDEYPLEKANQNKIDKYTPLLQYDLKDMDASVLAFTINWRGVICKSSAESLIREGIIRKRDLKILAVRTLEGGVACHRVHQRMTTSRRVKKGEG
;
A
#
# COMPACT_ATOMS: atom_id res chain seq x y z
N MET A 1 2.16 21.96 28.31
CA MET A 1 2.63 20.63 27.89
C MET A 1 2.66 19.63 29.04
N GLN A 2 3.50 19.80 30.08
CA GLN A 2 3.45 18.93 31.28
C GLN A 2 2.08 18.94 31.98
N LYS A 3 1.44 20.10 32.17
CA LYS A 3 0.04 20.17 32.65
C LYS A 3 -0.96 19.39 31.79
N LEU A 4 -0.76 19.36 30.46
CA LEU A 4 -1.61 18.62 29.52
C LEU A 4 -1.34 17.11 29.60
N TYR A 5 -0.07 16.71 29.78
CA TYR A 5 0.35 15.32 29.98
C TYR A 5 -0.27 14.72 31.25
N HIS A 6 -0.27 15.46 32.35
CA HIS A 6 -0.83 14.99 33.61
C HIS A 6 -2.37 14.97 33.61
N LYS A 7 -3.02 15.84 32.82
CA LYS A 7 -4.49 15.91 32.71
C LYS A 7 -5.08 14.94 31.68
N ASN A 8 -4.44 14.81 30.51
CA ASN A 8 -4.84 13.88 29.44
C ASN A 8 -3.63 13.52 28.56
N ARG A 9 -3.02 12.37 28.85
CA ARG A 9 -1.83 11.87 28.14
C ARG A 9 -2.05 11.70 26.64
N SER A 10 -3.27 11.37 26.21
CA SER A 10 -3.59 11.13 24.80
C SER A 10 -3.69 12.45 24.02
N ASP A 11 -4.28 13.49 24.62
CA ASP A 11 -4.32 14.83 24.01
C ASP A 11 -2.93 15.49 24.00
N CYS A 12 -2.13 15.26 25.05
CA CYS A 12 -0.73 15.68 25.06
C CYS A 12 0.06 15.01 23.93
N TYR A 13 -0.10 13.69 23.77
CA TYR A 13 0.51 12.94 22.68
C TYR A 13 0.05 13.45 21.30
N ASN A 14 -1.26 13.67 21.10
CA ASN A 14 -1.80 14.17 19.84
C ASN A 14 -1.35 15.62 19.53
N SER A 15 -1.17 16.45 20.56
CA SER A 15 -0.65 17.82 20.42
C SER A 15 0.84 17.88 20.06
N ILE A 16 1.62 16.86 20.46
CA ILE A 16 3.06 16.75 20.17
C ILE A 16 3.31 16.17 18.77
N PHE A 17 2.47 15.22 18.35
CA PHE A 17 2.75 14.38 17.17
C PHE A 17 1.83 14.64 15.98
N GLN A 18 1.03 15.73 15.98
CA GLN A 18 0.04 16.10 14.96
C GLN A 18 -0.70 14.86 14.39
N LYS A 19 -1.70 14.39 15.13
CA LYS A 19 -2.73 13.48 14.60
C LYS A 19 -4.07 14.19 14.70
N THR A 20 -4.70 14.40 13.53
CA THR A 20 -6.09 14.82 13.31
C THR A 20 -6.83 15.26 14.59
N SER A 21 -6.71 16.54 14.93
CA SER A 21 -7.39 17.16 16.07
C SER A 21 -8.74 17.74 15.64
N PHE A 22 -9.67 17.88 16.60
CA PHE A 22 -10.84 18.73 16.41
C PHE A 22 -10.48 20.18 16.71
N SER A 23 -11.12 21.12 16.01
CA SER A 23 -11.00 22.55 16.33
C SER A 23 -11.32 22.79 17.81
N LYS A 24 -10.58 23.70 18.43
CA LYS A 24 -10.83 24.12 19.83
C LYS A 24 -12.25 24.68 19.98
N ASN A 25 -12.76 25.33 18.94
CA ASN A 25 -14.06 26.01 18.94
C ASN A 25 -15.25 25.04 18.84
N LEU A 26 -15.02 23.77 18.51
CA LEU A 26 -16.10 22.78 18.42
C LEU A 26 -16.57 22.38 19.82
N ARG A 27 -17.79 22.81 20.18
CA ARG A 27 -18.42 22.57 21.48
C ARG A 27 -18.95 21.13 21.61
N TYR A 28 -18.95 20.59 22.82
CA TYR A 28 -19.34 19.20 23.05
C TYR A 28 -20.86 19.01 22.94
N GLU A 29 -21.64 20.01 23.35
CA GLU A 29 -23.11 20.02 23.29
C GLU A 29 -23.58 19.84 21.85
N GLU A 30 -22.98 20.57 20.92
CA GLU A 30 -23.35 20.49 19.51
C GLU A 30 -22.96 19.13 18.90
N MET A 31 -21.80 18.58 19.30
CA MET A 31 -21.36 17.25 18.87
C MET A 31 -22.35 16.18 19.34
N PHE A 32 -22.76 16.25 20.62
CA PHE A 32 -23.72 15.31 21.19
C PHE A 32 -25.08 15.43 20.52
N ALA A 33 -25.63 16.64 20.40
CA ALA A 33 -26.93 16.85 19.74
C ALA A 33 -26.93 16.33 18.30
N PHE A 34 -25.87 16.59 17.52
CA PHE A 34 -25.76 16.11 16.14
C PHE A 34 -25.77 14.57 16.06
N TRP A 35 -24.94 13.89 16.86
CA TRP A 35 -24.82 12.43 16.80
C TRP A 35 -25.96 11.70 17.50
N GLU A 36 -26.54 12.28 18.54
CA GLU A 36 -27.75 11.74 19.18
C GLU A 36 -28.93 11.78 18.20
N ASN A 37 -29.16 12.91 17.54
CA ASN A 37 -30.20 13.00 16.50
C ASN A 37 -29.92 12.04 15.35
N LEU A 38 -28.66 11.89 14.93
CA LEU A 38 -28.29 10.96 13.88
C LEU A 38 -28.54 9.50 14.30
N LEU A 39 -28.17 9.09 15.51
CA LEU A 39 -28.25 7.69 15.95
C LEU A 39 -29.66 7.29 16.38
N LYS A 40 -30.48 8.23 16.87
CA LYS A 40 -31.88 7.99 17.26
C LYS A 40 -32.86 8.12 16.10
N ALA A 41 -32.47 8.73 14.98
CA ALA A 41 -33.34 8.87 13.82
C ALA A 41 -33.79 7.50 13.31
N THR A 42 -35.09 7.25 13.37
CA THR A 42 -35.73 6.10 12.73
C THR A 42 -35.82 6.35 11.23
N VAL A 43 -35.64 5.30 10.43
CA VAL A 43 -35.89 5.40 8.99
C VAL A 43 -37.40 5.32 8.81
N ALA A 44 -38.04 6.40 8.35
CA ALA A 44 -39.50 6.51 8.20
C ALA A 44 -40.08 5.68 7.04
N THR A 45 -39.48 4.53 6.69
CA THR A 45 -39.92 3.71 5.57
C THR A 45 -40.54 2.43 6.09
N THR A 46 -41.85 2.31 5.91
CA THR A 46 -42.50 1.03 5.66
C THR A 46 -41.77 0.39 4.47
N HIS A 47 -40.76 -0.41 4.74
CA HIS A 47 -40.03 -1.14 3.70
C HIS A 47 -40.95 -2.22 3.16
N ASP A 48 -41.17 -2.24 1.84
CA ASP A 48 -41.70 -3.43 1.20
C ASP A 48 -40.52 -4.43 1.10
N PRO A 49 -40.61 -5.63 1.69
CA PRO A 49 -39.62 -6.69 1.50
C PRO A 49 -39.32 -6.97 0.02
N ALA A 50 -40.22 -6.61 -0.90
CA ALA A 50 -40.02 -6.70 -2.35
C ALA A 50 -38.89 -5.82 -2.91
N ASP A 51 -38.46 -4.76 -2.19
CA ASP A 51 -37.38 -3.87 -2.63
C ASP A 51 -35.97 -4.48 -2.47
N LEU A 52 -35.83 -5.62 -1.80
CA LEU A 52 -34.55 -6.31 -1.65
C LEU A 52 -34.40 -7.41 -2.73
N PRO A 53 -33.22 -7.55 -3.36
CA PRO A 53 -33.00 -8.59 -4.35
C PRO A 53 -33.13 -9.98 -3.72
N PRO A 54 -33.50 -11.00 -4.54
CA PRO A 54 -33.69 -12.36 -4.07
C PRO A 54 -32.44 -12.86 -3.30
N PRO A 55 -32.65 -13.70 -2.27
CA PRO A 55 -31.56 -14.22 -1.46
C PRO A 55 -30.50 -14.89 -2.34
N PRO A 56 -29.20 -14.77 -1.99
CA PRO A 56 -28.16 -15.52 -2.69
C PRO A 56 -28.39 -17.03 -2.53
N ILE A 57 -27.66 -17.84 -3.31
CA ILE A 57 -27.68 -19.31 -3.21
C ILE A 57 -27.57 -19.72 -1.74
N LYS A 58 -28.58 -20.46 -1.24
CA LYS A 58 -28.60 -20.96 0.13
C LYS A 58 -27.41 -21.88 0.35
N VAL A 59 -26.69 -21.67 1.46
CA VAL A 59 -25.53 -22.51 1.80
C VAL A 59 -26.02 -23.88 2.28
N ASP A 60 -25.64 -24.97 1.58
CA ASP A 60 -26.11 -26.34 1.85
C ASP A 60 -25.80 -26.86 3.27
N LYS A 61 -24.76 -26.32 3.92
CA LYS A 61 -24.39 -26.60 5.32
C LYS A 61 -24.10 -25.31 6.07
N LEU A 62 -25.08 -24.84 6.82
CA LEU A 62 -24.92 -23.69 7.71
C LEU A 62 -24.16 -24.11 8.97
N ILE A 63 -23.09 -23.39 9.27
CA ILE A 63 -22.37 -23.52 10.55
C ILE A 63 -23.25 -22.94 11.65
N ASP A 64 -23.39 -23.66 12.77
CA ASP A 64 -23.95 -23.08 13.99
C ASP A 64 -22.99 -22.02 14.55
N LEU A 65 -23.35 -20.76 14.33
CA LEU A 65 -22.57 -19.60 14.79
C LEU A 65 -22.52 -19.53 16.32
N LEU A 66 -23.51 -20.09 17.02
CA LEU A 66 -23.62 -20.15 18.48
C LEU A 66 -23.22 -21.52 19.06
N ALA A 67 -22.51 -22.34 18.28
CA ALA A 67 -21.93 -23.59 18.78
C ALA A 67 -21.05 -23.35 20.03
N PRO A 68 -20.86 -24.36 20.91
CA PRO A 68 -19.96 -24.24 22.05
C PRO A 68 -18.58 -23.68 21.70
N VAL A 69 -18.01 -22.85 22.59
CA VAL A 69 -16.74 -22.16 22.33
C VAL A 69 -15.56 -23.00 22.80
N SER A 70 -14.66 -23.32 21.89
CA SER A 70 -13.46 -24.11 22.14
C SER A 70 -12.32 -23.29 22.75
N ALA A 71 -11.37 -23.97 23.40
CA ALA A 71 -10.17 -23.32 23.93
C ALA A 71 -9.29 -22.72 22.83
N GLU A 72 -9.24 -23.36 21.66
CA GLU A 72 -8.49 -22.91 20.51
C GLU A 72 -9.02 -21.58 19.97
N GLU A 73 -10.35 -21.44 19.84
CA GLU A 73 -10.98 -20.19 19.42
C GLU A 73 -10.65 -19.04 20.37
N ILE A 74 -10.63 -19.31 21.69
CA ILE A 74 -10.25 -18.29 22.70
C ILE A 74 -8.80 -17.86 22.55
N LEU A 75 -7.89 -18.78 22.23
CA LEU A 75 -6.48 -18.44 22.03
C LEU A 75 -6.26 -17.68 20.73
N LYS A 76 -6.95 -18.07 19.64
CA LYS A 76 -6.85 -17.44 18.31
C LYS A 76 -7.53 -16.07 18.22
N SER A 77 -8.47 -15.76 19.11
CA SER A 77 -9.28 -14.52 19.08
C SER A 77 -8.82 -13.44 20.07
N ARG A 78 -7.66 -13.61 20.73
CA ARG A 78 -7.14 -12.66 21.72
C ARG A 78 -7.05 -11.23 21.17
N LEU A 79 -7.53 -10.27 21.95
CA LEU A 79 -7.48 -8.86 21.62
C LEU A 79 -6.07 -8.26 21.89
N PRO A 80 -5.65 -7.21 21.16
CA PRO A 80 -4.40 -6.52 21.42
C PRO A 80 -4.32 -5.96 22.84
N TYR A 81 -3.15 -6.08 23.50
CA TYR A 81 -2.94 -5.62 24.88
C TYR A 81 -3.23 -4.12 25.11
N ASN A 82 -3.07 -3.30 24.08
CA ASN A 82 -3.31 -1.86 24.13
C ASN A 82 -4.75 -1.45 23.75
N SER A 83 -5.67 -2.40 23.63
CA SER A 83 -7.08 -2.10 23.38
C SER A 83 -7.69 -1.36 24.57
N ALA A 84 -8.39 -0.25 24.30
CA ALA A 84 -9.04 0.56 25.33
C ALA A 84 -10.10 -0.25 26.11
N ALA A 85 -10.25 0.01 27.40
CA ALA A 85 -11.30 -0.56 28.23
C ALA A 85 -12.69 0.01 27.84
N GLY A 86 -13.72 -0.82 28.03
CA GLY A 86 -15.11 -0.39 27.88
C GLY A 86 -15.58 0.44 29.09
N PRO A 87 -16.89 0.72 29.18
CA PRO A 87 -17.49 1.40 30.34
C PRO A 87 -17.41 0.60 31.65
N ASP A 88 -17.01 -0.67 31.58
CA ASP A 88 -16.78 -1.56 32.72
C ASP A 88 -15.38 -1.44 33.31
N ASP A 89 -14.50 -0.63 32.72
CA ASP A 89 -13.09 -0.42 33.09
C ASP A 89 -12.22 -1.69 33.10
N ILE A 90 -12.75 -2.82 32.60
CA ILE A 90 -12.02 -4.08 32.48
C ILE A 90 -11.03 -3.98 31.32
N THR A 91 -9.73 -4.09 31.63
CA THR A 91 -8.67 -4.09 30.62
C THR A 91 -8.43 -5.47 30.03
N VAL A 92 -7.74 -5.53 28.88
CA VAL A 92 -7.26 -6.81 28.29
C VAL A 92 -6.34 -7.56 29.25
N LYS A 93 -5.54 -6.84 30.04
CA LYS A 93 -4.66 -7.45 31.06
C LYS A 93 -5.48 -8.16 32.14
N ASP A 94 -6.55 -7.53 32.62
CA ASP A 94 -7.41 -8.10 33.65
C ASP A 94 -8.18 -9.30 33.12
N TRP A 95 -8.77 -9.16 31.93
CA TRP A 95 -9.45 -10.27 31.27
C TRP A 95 -8.52 -11.46 31.00
N ASN A 96 -7.24 -11.22 30.71
CA ASN A 96 -6.24 -12.27 30.49
C ASN A 96 -5.82 -13.02 31.76
N LYS A 97 -6.12 -12.52 32.96
CA LYS A 97 -5.92 -13.26 34.23
C LYS A 97 -6.90 -14.43 34.36
N ILE A 98 -8.07 -14.35 33.74
CA ILE A 98 -9.07 -15.42 33.75
C ILE A 98 -8.60 -16.59 32.86
N SER A 99 -8.69 -17.82 33.39
CA SER A 99 -8.27 -19.03 32.69
C SER A 99 -9.05 -19.24 31.38
N THR A 100 -8.40 -19.81 30.37
CA THR A 100 -9.04 -20.17 29.08
C THR A 100 -10.27 -21.05 29.31
N ARG A 101 -10.19 -22.02 30.23
CA ARG A 101 -11.31 -22.92 30.57
C ARG A 101 -12.53 -22.16 31.09
N SER A 102 -12.33 -21.18 31.98
CA SER A 102 -13.43 -20.36 32.50
C SER A 102 -14.05 -19.51 31.41
N LYS A 103 -13.24 -18.93 30.52
CA LYS A 103 -13.73 -18.15 29.38
C LYS A 103 -14.58 -19.00 28.42
N CYS A 104 -14.16 -20.25 28.13
CA CYS A 104 -14.93 -21.18 27.31
C CYS A 104 -16.31 -21.43 27.89
N LYS A 105 -16.39 -21.68 29.20
CA LYS A 105 -17.67 -21.89 29.89
C LYS A 105 -18.57 -20.66 29.79
N ILE A 106 -18.05 -19.47 30.10
CA ILE A 106 -18.82 -18.22 30.04
C ILE A 106 -19.39 -17.99 28.64
N PHE A 107 -18.54 -18.05 27.61
CA PHE A 107 -18.96 -17.80 26.23
C PHE A 107 -19.89 -18.90 25.69
N THR A 108 -19.69 -20.15 26.09
CA THR A 108 -20.60 -21.26 25.73
C THR A 108 -21.99 -21.07 26.36
N VAL A 109 -22.06 -20.61 27.61
CA VAL A 109 -23.33 -20.28 28.26
C VAL A 109 -24.03 -19.14 27.53
N TRP A 110 -23.32 -18.06 27.19
CA TRP A 110 -23.89 -16.94 26.42
C TRP A 110 -24.39 -17.38 25.04
N ALA A 111 -23.63 -18.23 24.35
CA ALA A 111 -24.00 -18.75 23.04
C ALA A 111 -25.27 -19.62 23.12
N ARG A 112 -25.37 -20.50 24.13
CA ARG A 112 -26.56 -21.35 24.34
C ARG A 112 -27.81 -20.57 24.71
N ILE A 113 -27.68 -19.56 25.57
CA ILE A 113 -28.81 -18.72 25.99
C ILE A 113 -29.19 -17.72 24.88
N GLY A 114 -28.27 -17.43 23.96
CA GLY A 114 -28.45 -16.37 22.96
C GLY A 114 -28.54 -14.98 23.60
N ARG A 115 -27.87 -14.78 24.74
CA ARG A 115 -27.91 -13.50 25.47
C ARG A 115 -26.60 -13.24 26.23
N VAL A 116 -26.26 -11.96 26.33
CA VAL A 116 -25.15 -11.44 27.13
C VAL A 116 -25.72 -10.43 28.15
N PRO A 117 -25.15 -10.30 29.37
CA PRO A 117 -25.62 -9.33 30.34
C PRO A 117 -25.59 -7.88 29.81
N THR A 118 -26.62 -7.09 30.12
CA THR A 118 -26.78 -5.71 29.59
C THR A 118 -25.61 -4.79 29.92
N PHE A 119 -25.00 -4.93 31.11
CA PHE A 119 -23.84 -4.12 31.48
C PHE A 119 -22.61 -4.41 30.60
N ILE A 120 -22.45 -5.65 30.13
CA ILE A 120 -21.39 -6.04 29.18
C ILE A 120 -21.68 -5.52 27.77
N MET A 121 -22.97 -5.39 27.40
CA MET A 121 -23.40 -4.84 26.12
C MET A 121 -23.23 -3.32 26.00
N THR A 122 -23.15 -2.61 27.12
CA THR A 122 -23.03 -1.14 27.15
C THR A 122 -21.72 -0.67 26.52
N SER A 123 -21.77 0.38 25.70
CA SER A 123 -20.57 0.99 25.11
C SER A 123 -20.41 2.48 25.41
N ARG A 124 -19.19 2.98 25.19
CA ARG A 124 -18.89 4.41 25.10
C ARG A 124 -18.51 4.74 23.66
N THR A 125 -19.22 5.67 23.03
CA THR A 125 -18.90 6.16 21.70
C THR A 125 -18.00 7.38 21.81
N ILE A 126 -16.75 7.24 21.35
CA ILE A 126 -15.79 8.34 21.25
C ILE A 126 -15.72 8.85 19.80
N PHE A 127 -15.23 10.07 19.59
CA PHE A 127 -15.13 10.66 18.26
C PHE A 127 -13.68 10.83 17.83
N ILE A 128 -13.36 10.39 16.61
CA ILE A 128 -12.06 10.56 15.96
C ILE A 128 -12.23 11.49 14.76
N SER A 129 -11.35 12.48 14.62
CA SER A 129 -11.40 13.39 13.47
C SER A 129 -10.98 12.69 12.16
N LYS A 130 -11.73 12.90 11.08
CA LYS A 130 -11.39 12.45 9.71
C LYS A 130 -10.29 13.31 9.05
N LYS A 131 -10.10 14.55 9.50
CA LYS A 131 -9.22 15.55 8.87
C LYS A 131 -8.32 16.22 9.91
N GLU A 132 -7.25 16.87 9.45
CA GLU A 132 -6.50 17.78 10.30
C GLU A 132 -7.38 19.00 10.62
N GLU A 133 -7.48 19.35 11.91
CA GLU A 133 -8.34 20.42 12.43
C GLU A 133 -9.80 20.37 11.95
N ALA A 134 -10.51 19.27 12.24
CA ALA A 134 -11.93 19.20 11.88
C ALA A 134 -12.75 20.27 12.59
N ILE A 135 -13.33 21.17 11.79
CA ILE A 135 -14.24 22.24 12.23
C ILE A 135 -15.67 21.72 12.29
N SER A 136 -16.02 20.76 11.41
CA SER A 136 -17.37 20.21 11.31
C SER A 136 -17.58 18.95 12.16
N ARG A 137 -18.73 18.89 12.82
CA ARG A 137 -19.23 17.71 13.56
C ARG A 137 -19.43 16.50 12.62
N ALA A 138 -19.72 16.77 11.35
CA ALA A 138 -19.92 15.75 10.33
C ALA A 138 -18.62 15.02 9.95
N ASP A 139 -17.46 15.65 10.17
CA ASP A 139 -16.12 15.11 9.93
C ASP A 139 -15.61 14.24 11.10
N ALA A 140 -16.44 13.94 12.10
CA ALA A 140 -16.15 12.95 13.12
C ALA A 140 -16.44 11.50 12.63
N ARG A 141 -15.64 10.55 13.08
CA ARG A 141 -15.94 9.11 13.08
C ARG A 141 -16.32 8.68 14.51
N PRO A 142 -17.53 8.17 14.75
CA PRO A 142 -17.91 7.61 16.04
C PRO A 142 -17.28 6.22 16.17
N ILE A 143 -16.61 5.95 17.28
CA ILE A 143 -16.07 4.64 17.61
C ILE A 143 -16.70 4.17 18.92
N SER A 144 -17.49 3.12 18.84
CA SER A 144 -18.14 2.45 19.95
C SER A 144 -17.18 1.46 20.62
N ILE A 145 -16.79 1.79 21.85
CA ILE A 145 -15.92 0.97 22.70
C ILE A 145 -16.80 0.23 23.70
N ALA A 146 -17.04 -1.06 23.45
CA ALA A 146 -17.73 -1.96 24.38
C ALA A 146 -16.72 -2.69 25.28
N SER A 147 -17.26 -3.41 26.28
CA SER A 147 -16.48 -4.31 27.16
C SER A 147 -15.47 -5.15 26.37
N VAL A 148 -14.26 -5.30 26.90
CA VAL A 148 -13.24 -6.20 26.36
C VAL A 148 -13.77 -7.64 26.29
N ILE A 149 -14.62 -8.02 27.25
CA ILE A 149 -15.22 -9.36 27.32
C ILE A 149 -16.17 -9.57 26.14
N LEU A 150 -17.07 -8.60 25.88
CA LEU A 150 -17.98 -8.64 24.73
C LEU A 150 -17.21 -8.71 23.41
N ARG A 151 -16.22 -7.83 23.24
CA ARG A 151 -15.43 -7.80 22.00
C ARG A 151 -14.64 -9.08 21.77
N HIS A 152 -14.19 -9.76 22.82
CA HIS A 152 -13.55 -11.06 22.69
C HIS A 152 -14.53 -12.13 22.20
N PHE A 153 -15.74 -12.17 22.78
CA PHE A 153 -16.80 -13.06 22.32
C PHE A 153 -17.19 -12.77 20.87
N HIS A 154 -17.43 -11.50 20.53
CA HIS A 154 -17.75 -11.08 19.16
C HIS A 154 -16.61 -11.36 18.18
N LYS A 155 -15.34 -11.35 18.61
CA LYS A 155 -14.23 -11.73 17.74
C LYS A 155 -14.32 -13.20 17.32
N ILE A 156 -14.69 -14.10 18.23
CA ILE A 156 -14.93 -15.52 17.91
C ILE A 156 -16.10 -15.66 16.93
N LEU A 157 -17.24 -15.03 17.25
CA LEU A 157 -18.41 -15.04 16.36
C LEU A 157 -18.10 -14.45 14.97
N SER A 158 -17.27 -13.40 14.91
CA SER A 158 -16.84 -12.80 13.64
C SER A 158 -15.99 -13.75 12.80
N GLN A 159 -15.15 -14.58 13.42
CA GLN A 159 -14.35 -15.58 12.69
C GLN A 159 -15.25 -16.67 12.09
N ARG A 160 -16.26 -17.13 12.85
CA ARG A 160 -17.26 -18.09 12.37
C ARG A 160 -18.11 -17.49 11.23
N LEU A 161 -18.60 -16.27 11.42
CA LEU A 161 -19.40 -15.55 10.41
C LEU A 161 -18.58 -15.28 9.14
N SER A 162 -17.31 -14.88 9.28
CA SER A 162 -16.43 -14.63 8.12
C SER A 162 -16.25 -15.86 7.26
N TYR A 163 -16.14 -17.06 7.85
CA TYR A 163 -16.03 -18.30 7.08
C TYR A 163 -17.29 -18.56 6.24
N LEU A 164 -18.47 -18.30 6.81
CA LEU A 164 -19.74 -18.44 6.10
C LEU A 164 -19.86 -17.41 4.97
N LEU A 165 -19.55 -16.15 5.27
CA LEU A 165 -19.69 -15.04 4.31
C LEU A 165 -18.71 -15.13 3.13
N GLU A 166 -17.54 -15.77 3.27
CA GLU A 166 -16.61 -15.97 2.15
C GLU A 166 -17.23 -16.71 0.95
N LYS A 167 -18.24 -17.54 1.19
CA LYS A 167 -18.92 -18.34 0.15
C LYS A 167 -20.13 -17.63 -0.46
N VAL A 168 -20.61 -16.56 0.17
CA VAL A 168 -21.90 -15.94 -0.14
C VAL A 168 -21.72 -14.52 -0.67
N LEU A 169 -20.78 -13.76 -0.11
CA LEU A 169 -20.55 -12.38 -0.51
C LEU A 169 -20.02 -12.29 -1.93
N ASP A 170 -20.45 -11.23 -2.61
CA ASP A 170 -19.99 -10.88 -3.95
C ASP A 170 -18.44 -10.92 -4.07
N PRO A 171 -17.88 -11.56 -5.12
CA PRO A 171 -16.43 -11.67 -5.30
C PRO A 171 -15.73 -10.33 -5.56
N CYS A 172 -16.45 -9.32 -6.05
CA CYS A 172 -15.97 -7.95 -6.28
C CYS A 172 -16.05 -7.05 -5.04
N GLN A 173 -16.51 -7.57 -3.89
CA GLN A 173 -16.29 -6.94 -2.59
C GLN A 173 -14.94 -7.37 -2.01
N TYR A 174 -14.02 -6.41 -1.90
CA TYR A 174 -12.64 -6.62 -1.46
C TYR A 174 -12.38 -6.17 -0.01
N GLY A 175 -13.26 -5.36 0.58
CA GLY A 175 -13.09 -4.82 1.93
C GLY A 175 -13.42 -5.84 3.04
N PHE A 176 -12.70 -5.78 4.16
CA PHE A 176 -12.88 -6.62 5.36
C PHE A 176 -12.88 -8.15 5.15
N ARG A 177 -12.31 -8.62 4.03
CA ARG A 177 -12.11 -10.05 3.73
C ARG A 177 -10.71 -10.53 4.13
N PRO A 178 -10.49 -11.83 4.37
CA PRO A 178 -9.20 -12.42 4.70
C PRO A 178 -8.29 -12.58 3.45
N LYS A 179 -8.23 -11.56 2.60
CA LYS A 179 -7.44 -11.49 1.37
C LYS A 179 -6.83 -10.09 1.23
N ASP A 180 -5.80 -9.91 0.39
CA ASP A 180 -5.31 -8.57 0.06
C ASP A 180 -6.26 -7.89 -0.94
N GLY A 181 -7.40 -7.45 -0.41
CA GLY A 181 -8.45 -6.84 -1.21
C GLY A 181 -8.05 -5.51 -1.83
N ILE A 182 -7.11 -4.79 -1.23
CA ILE A 182 -6.65 -3.49 -1.75
C ILE A 182 -5.88 -3.71 -3.06
N ALA A 183 -4.90 -4.62 -3.05
CA ALA A 183 -4.12 -4.92 -4.24
C ALA A 183 -5.02 -5.44 -5.37
N LEU A 184 -5.94 -6.36 -5.06
CA LEU A 184 -6.88 -6.90 -6.03
C LEU A 184 -7.80 -5.82 -6.61
N ALA A 185 -8.42 -4.98 -5.78
CA ALA A 185 -9.30 -3.91 -6.23
C ALA A 185 -8.57 -2.91 -7.14
N ILE A 186 -7.33 -2.53 -6.80
CA ILE A 186 -6.52 -1.61 -7.61
C ILE A 186 -6.09 -2.27 -8.92
N THR A 187 -5.59 -3.50 -8.89
CA THR A 187 -5.13 -4.22 -10.08
C THR A 187 -6.29 -4.44 -11.05
N ASN A 188 -7.47 -4.83 -10.56
CA ASN A 188 -8.65 -5.00 -11.41
C ASN A 188 -9.13 -3.66 -11.98
N PHE A 189 -9.12 -2.59 -11.18
CA PHE A 189 -9.46 -1.26 -11.68
C PHE A 189 -8.50 -0.77 -12.76
N ASP A 190 -7.18 -0.88 -12.54
CA ASP A 190 -6.15 -0.51 -13.53
C ASP A 190 -6.24 -1.38 -14.78
N HIS A 191 -6.51 -2.69 -14.62
CA HIS A 191 -6.72 -3.60 -15.75
C HIS A 191 -7.90 -3.17 -16.61
N VAL A 192 -9.07 -2.90 -16.02
CA VAL A 192 -10.27 -2.43 -16.75
C VAL A 192 -9.96 -1.15 -17.53
N LEU A 193 -9.34 -0.16 -16.89
CA LEU A 193 -9.01 1.11 -17.54
C LEU A 193 -7.99 0.93 -18.68
N ARG A 194 -6.97 0.07 -18.50
CA ARG A 194 -5.96 -0.23 -19.53
C ARG A 194 -6.53 -1.02 -20.70
N THR A 195 -7.34 -2.04 -20.45
CA THR A 195 -7.98 -2.83 -21.50
C THR A 195 -8.87 -1.94 -22.35
N SER A 196 -9.70 -1.12 -21.69
CA SER A 196 -10.50 -0.10 -22.35
C SER A 196 -9.64 0.90 -23.16
N GLN A 197 -8.43 1.22 -22.70
CA GLN A 197 -7.48 2.07 -23.44
C GLN A 197 -6.87 1.36 -24.67
N MET A 198 -6.38 0.13 -24.50
CA MET A 198 -5.70 -0.63 -25.57
C MET A 198 -6.68 -1.03 -26.68
N GLU A 199 -7.90 -1.41 -26.33
CA GLU A 199 -8.91 -1.88 -27.28
C GLU A 199 -9.83 -0.76 -27.81
N LEU A 200 -9.61 0.49 -27.40
CA LEU A 200 -10.45 1.65 -27.74
C LEU A 200 -11.95 1.44 -27.42
N GLN A 201 -12.24 0.69 -26.35
CA GLN A 201 -13.61 0.44 -25.90
C GLN A 201 -14.15 1.62 -25.10
N PRO A 202 -15.43 1.98 -25.25
CA PRO A 202 -16.06 2.97 -24.40
C PRO A 202 -16.14 2.45 -22.95
N ILE A 203 -16.09 3.36 -21.99
CA ILE A 203 -16.34 3.03 -20.58
C ILE A 203 -16.91 4.26 -19.89
N THR A 204 -17.95 4.03 -19.11
CA THR A 204 -18.59 5.00 -18.24
C THR A 204 -18.53 4.44 -16.82
N LEU A 205 -18.08 5.25 -15.87
CA LEU A 205 -17.96 4.81 -14.48
C LEU A 205 -18.45 5.86 -13.50
N ALA A 206 -18.90 5.41 -12.34
CA ALA A 206 -19.23 6.24 -11.20
C ALA A 206 -18.43 5.82 -9.97
N LEU A 207 -17.80 6.80 -9.33
CA LEU A 207 -17.14 6.68 -8.04
C LEU A 207 -18.14 7.15 -6.98
N ILE A 208 -18.60 6.24 -6.13
CA ILE A 208 -19.68 6.49 -5.18
C ILE A 208 -19.10 6.68 -3.78
N ASP A 209 -19.36 7.84 -3.18
CA ASP A 209 -19.18 8.09 -1.75
C ASP A 209 -20.54 7.95 -1.04
N LEU A 210 -20.58 7.25 0.10
CA LEU A 210 -21.80 7.05 0.88
C LEU A 210 -21.82 7.93 2.13
N LYS A 211 -22.97 8.57 2.39
CA LYS A 211 -23.14 9.43 3.57
C LYS A 211 -23.18 8.59 4.83
N LYS A 212 -22.07 8.58 5.58
CA LYS A 212 -21.97 7.93 6.90
C LYS A 212 -22.47 6.48 6.86
N ALA A 213 -21.96 5.68 5.93
CA ALA A 213 -22.47 4.35 5.60
C ALA A 213 -22.72 3.47 6.84
N PHE A 214 -21.69 3.30 7.68
CA PHE A 214 -21.78 2.52 8.92
C PHE A 214 -22.83 3.04 9.91
N ASP A 215 -23.03 4.36 9.99
CA ASP A 215 -23.93 4.99 10.97
C ASP A 215 -25.40 5.04 10.47
N SER A 216 -25.64 4.63 9.22
CA SER A 216 -26.93 4.80 8.54
C SER A 216 -27.68 3.51 8.26
N ILE A 217 -27.03 2.35 8.44
CA ILE A 217 -27.63 1.03 8.18
C ILE A 217 -28.92 0.84 8.99
N ASP A 218 -29.99 0.44 8.32
CA ASP A 218 -31.24 0.09 8.98
C ASP A 218 -31.14 -1.29 9.67
N HIS A 219 -31.66 -1.41 10.89
CA HIS A 219 -31.58 -2.65 11.67
C HIS A 219 -32.51 -3.75 11.13
N THR A 220 -33.62 -3.38 10.47
CA THR A 220 -34.48 -4.36 9.80
C THR A 220 -33.78 -4.97 8.59
N ALA A 221 -33.00 -4.16 7.85
CA ALA A 221 -32.18 -4.65 6.74
C ALA A 221 -31.12 -5.66 7.22
N ILE A 222 -30.49 -5.46 8.39
CA ILE A 222 -29.58 -6.46 8.99
C ILE A 222 -30.31 -7.79 9.18
N ARG A 223 -31.49 -7.76 9.80
CA ARG A 223 -32.29 -8.96 10.06
C ARG A 223 -32.67 -9.66 8.75
N HIS A 224 -33.17 -8.93 7.76
CA HIS A 224 -33.55 -9.48 6.48
C HIS A 224 -32.37 -10.12 5.74
N SER A 225 -31.21 -9.46 5.68
CA SER A 225 -30.03 -10.03 5.03
C SER A 225 -29.53 -11.31 5.72
N MET A 226 -29.62 -11.40 7.05
CA MET A 226 -29.24 -12.63 7.76
C MET A 226 -30.19 -13.79 7.44
N ILE A 227 -31.50 -13.53 7.42
CA ILE A 227 -32.51 -14.54 7.09
C ILE A 227 -32.35 -14.99 5.63
N ALA A 228 -32.10 -14.05 4.71
CA ALA A 228 -31.93 -14.31 3.29
C ALA A 228 -30.84 -15.35 3.00
N ILE A 229 -29.71 -15.28 3.69
CA ILE A 229 -28.59 -16.24 3.51
C ILE A 229 -28.73 -17.52 4.35
N GLY A 230 -29.83 -17.65 5.10
CA GLY A 230 -30.12 -18.82 5.94
C GLY A 230 -29.46 -18.83 7.31
N ILE A 231 -28.99 -17.70 7.85
CA ILE A 231 -28.45 -17.69 9.23
C ILE A 231 -29.54 -18.14 10.22
N GLN A 232 -29.14 -18.99 11.16
CA GLN A 232 -30.04 -19.59 12.16
C GLN A 232 -30.76 -18.52 13.01
N ALA A 233 -32.04 -18.76 13.29
CA ALA A 233 -32.92 -17.80 13.97
C ALA A 233 -32.40 -17.34 15.35
N ASN A 234 -31.73 -18.23 16.09
CA ASN A 234 -31.11 -17.93 17.38
C ASN A 234 -30.01 -16.84 17.27
N PHE A 235 -29.16 -16.90 16.23
CA PHE A 235 -28.13 -15.90 15.98
C PHE A 235 -28.73 -14.60 15.45
N VAL A 236 -29.74 -14.68 14.58
CA VAL A 236 -30.48 -13.49 14.11
C VAL A 236 -31.10 -12.75 15.29
N GLU A 237 -31.73 -13.48 16.22
CA GLU A 237 -32.31 -12.89 17.42
C GLU A 237 -31.24 -12.33 18.36
N TYR A 238 -30.12 -13.04 18.57
CA TYR A 238 -28.99 -12.51 19.35
C TYR A 238 -28.53 -11.13 18.83
N ILE A 239 -28.33 -11.00 17.51
CA ILE A 239 -27.93 -9.74 16.89
C ILE A 239 -29.04 -8.69 16.98
N GLY A 240 -30.30 -9.07 16.74
CA GLY A 240 -31.45 -8.18 16.87
C GLY A 240 -31.58 -7.59 18.27
N ARG A 241 -31.40 -8.41 19.31
CA ARG A 241 -31.40 -7.95 20.71
C ARG A 241 -30.20 -7.08 21.03
N LEU A 242 -29.01 -7.41 20.53
CA LEU A 242 -27.82 -6.58 20.71
C LEU A 242 -28.07 -5.16 20.21
N TYR A 243 -28.64 -4.98 19.02
CA TYR A 243 -28.92 -3.66 18.46
C TYR A 243 -30.09 -2.93 19.13
N ARG A 244 -31.11 -3.67 19.61
CA ARG A 244 -32.28 -3.09 20.30
C ARG A 244 -31.97 -2.69 21.75
N GLU A 245 -31.23 -3.53 22.48
CA GLU A 245 -31.05 -3.41 23.93
C GLU A 245 -29.74 -2.70 24.33
N ALA A 246 -28.69 -2.67 23.50
CA ALA A 246 -27.38 -2.13 23.91
C ALA A 246 -27.35 -0.59 23.94
N PRO A 247 -27.20 0.04 25.13
CA PRO A 247 -27.05 1.49 25.20
C PRO A 247 -25.61 1.92 24.88
N THR A 248 -25.47 3.18 24.46
CA THR A 248 -24.16 3.83 24.33
C THR A 248 -24.15 5.21 24.98
N LYS A 249 -23.01 5.60 25.57
CA LYS A 249 -22.76 6.96 26.06
C LYS A 249 -21.87 7.70 25.08
N LEU A 250 -22.28 8.89 24.62
CA LEU A 250 -21.42 9.73 23.78
C LEU A 250 -20.36 10.40 24.66
N SER A 251 -19.10 10.37 24.24
CA SER A 251 -17.97 10.93 24.97
C SER A 251 -17.11 11.81 24.07
N PHE A 252 -16.94 13.08 24.43
CA PHE A 252 -16.15 14.04 23.65
C PHE A 252 -15.44 15.06 24.55
N LYS A 253 -14.13 15.27 24.32
CA LYS A 253 -13.28 16.23 25.09
C LYS A 253 -13.39 16.09 26.62
N GLY A 254 -13.55 14.87 27.13
CA GLY A 254 -13.68 14.57 28.56
C GLY A 254 -15.08 14.75 29.14
N TYR A 255 -16.06 15.17 28.34
CA TYR A 255 -17.47 15.21 28.71
C TYR A 255 -18.17 13.92 28.26
N GLU A 256 -19.17 13.48 29.02
CA GLU A 256 -20.03 12.36 28.68
C GLU A 256 -21.50 12.78 28.67
N ALA A 257 -22.24 12.32 27.67
CA ALA A 257 -23.68 12.53 27.53
C ALA A 257 -24.48 11.48 28.31
N LYS A 258 -25.81 11.67 28.38
CA LYS A 258 -26.75 10.63 28.81
C LYS A 258 -26.68 9.42 27.87
N SER A 259 -26.98 8.24 28.41
CA SER A 259 -27.07 7.02 27.61
C SER A 259 -28.20 7.12 26.58
N ILE A 260 -27.92 6.66 25.36
CA ILE A 260 -28.87 6.57 24.26
C ILE A 260 -28.91 5.15 23.71
N HIS A 261 -30.04 4.77 23.12
CA HIS A 261 -30.19 3.54 22.33
C HIS A 261 -30.17 3.91 20.84
N PRO A 262 -29.10 3.56 20.10
CA PRO A 262 -29.07 3.78 18.65
C PRO A 262 -30.18 2.99 17.96
N ALA A 263 -30.97 3.65 17.12
CA ALA A 263 -32.05 3.03 16.33
C ALA A 263 -31.58 2.62 14.92
N ARG A 264 -30.36 3.02 14.54
CA ARG A 264 -29.73 2.67 13.26
C ARG A 264 -28.22 2.62 13.37
N GLY A 265 -27.58 2.14 12.31
CA GLY A 265 -26.15 2.00 12.17
C GLY A 265 -25.59 0.77 12.86
N VAL A 266 -24.39 0.38 12.47
CA VAL A 266 -23.60 -0.67 13.10
C VAL A 266 -22.62 -0.08 14.12
N ARG A 267 -22.19 -0.88 15.11
CA ARG A 267 -21.30 -0.44 16.18
C ARG A 267 -19.85 -0.37 15.68
N GLN A 268 -19.43 0.77 15.14
CA GLN A 268 -18.05 0.98 14.69
C GLN A 268 -17.03 0.69 15.81
N GLY A 269 -16.21 -0.35 15.68
CA GLY A 269 -15.28 -0.81 16.73
C GLY A 269 -15.63 -2.18 17.33
N ASP A 270 -16.81 -2.71 17.02
CA ASP A 270 -17.20 -4.08 17.30
C ASP A 270 -16.68 -5.03 16.20
N PRO A 271 -16.06 -6.17 16.54
CA PRO A 271 -15.58 -7.14 15.54
C PRO A 271 -16.64 -7.70 14.59
N LEU A 272 -17.92 -7.76 14.99
CA LEU A 272 -19.01 -8.26 14.14
C LEU A 272 -19.49 -7.21 13.13
N SER A 273 -19.44 -5.93 13.50
CA SER A 273 -20.07 -4.85 12.73
C SER A 273 -19.58 -4.71 11.28
N PRO A 274 -18.28 -4.88 10.94
CA PRO A 274 -17.84 -4.86 9.54
C PRO A 274 -18.48 -5.96 8.70
N LEU A 275 -18.61 -7.18 9.22
CA LEU A 275 -19.20 -8.31 8.49
C LEU A 275 -20.71 -8.15 8.33
N ILE A 276 -21.38 -7.64 9.36
CA ILE A 276 -22.81 -7.30 9.29
C ILE A 276 -23.05 -6.19 8.26
N PHE A 277 -22.17 -5.18 8.22
CA PHE A 277 -22.22 -4.14 7.20
C PHE A 277 -22.07 -4.73 5.79
N LEU A 278 -21.06 -5.60 5.57
CA LEU A 278 -20.87 -6.25 4.28
C LEU A 278 -22.11 -7.05 3.85
N LEU A 279 -22.73 -7.76 4.77
CA LEU A 279 -23.93 -8.56 4.49
C LEU A 279 -25.12 -7.69 4.05
N VAL A 280 -25.30 -6.50 4.64
CA VAL A 280 -26.33 -5.56 4.17
C VAL A 280 -25.93 -4.93 2.85
N PHE A 281 -24.65 -4.57 2.70
CA PHE A 281 -24.10 -3.96 1.50
C PHE A 281 -24.17 -4.88 0.28
N ASP A 282 -24.06 -6.19 0.48
CA ASP A 282 -24.17 -7.21 -0.56
C ASP A 282 -25.53 -7.18 -1.28
N ASN A 283 -26.61 -6.76 -0.61
CA ASN A 283 -27.89 -6.51 -1.29
C ASN A 283 -27.74 -5.48 -2.42
N ILE A 284 -26.91 -4.44 -2.22
CA ILE A 284 -26.69 -3.42 -3.25
C ILE A 284 -25.93 -4.02 -4.43
N LEU A 285 -24.92 -4.84 -4.16
CA LEU A 285 -24.10 -5.46 -5.20
C LEU A 285 -24.92 -6.45 -6.04
N ARG A 286 -25.76 -7.27 -5.40
CA ARG A 286 -26.68 -8.19 -6.09
C ARG A 286 -27.77 -7.52 -6.90
N ALA A 287 -28.08 -6.26 -6.63
CA ALA A 287 -29.05 -5.49 -7.41
C ALA A 287 -28.45 -4.96 -8.73
N ILE A 288 -27.13 -5.03 -8.91
CA ILE A 288 -26.46 -4.55 -10.12
C ILE A 288 -26.77 -5.52 -11.27
N PRO A 289 -27.37 -5.07 -12.38
CA PRO A 289 -27.71 -5.96 -13.49
C PRO A 289 -26.46 -6.59 -14.13
N GLU A 290 -26.47 -7.91 -14.33
CA GLU A 290 -25.36 -8.65 -14.97
C GLU A 290 -25.21 -8.29 -16.46
N VAL A 291 -26.30 -7.83 -17.08
CA VAL A 291 -26.32 -7.35 -18.48
C VAL A 291 -25.62 -6.01 -18.66
N GLU A 292 -25.22 -5.35 -17.58
CA GLU A 292 -24.43 -4.11 -17.60
C GLU A 292 -22.95 -4.39 -17.31
N GLY A 293 -22.09 -3.40 -17.52
CA GLY A 293 -20.65 -3.52 -17.27
C GLY A 293 -19.79 -3.22 -18.48
N THR A 294 -18.49 -3.49 -18.35
CA THR A 294 -17.49 -3.34 -19.40
C THR A 294 -16.67 -4.63 -19.53
N GLY A 295 -16.36 -5.03 -20.76
CA GLY A 295 -15.69 -6.30 -21.07
C GLY A 295 -16.44 -7.10 -22.14
N LYS A 296 -15.92 -8.27 -22.51
CA LYS A 296 -16.53 -9.15 -23.52
C LYS A 296 -17.05 -10.43 -22.87
N ASN A 297 -18.25 -10.86 -23.29
CA ASN A 297 -18.89 -12.12 -22.90
C ASN A 297 -18.91 -12.32 -21.37
N GLU A 298 -18.44 -13.47 -20.89
CA GLU A 298 -18.44 -13.91 -19.48
C GLU A 298 -17.48 -13.12 -18.57
N HIS A 299 -16.67 -12.22 -19.12
CA HIS A 299 -15.66 -11.45 -18.38
C HIS A 299 -16.06 -9.98 -18.18
N ARG A 300 -17.36 -9.68 -18.14
CA ARG A 300 -17.86 -8.33 -17.89
C ARG A 300 -17.69 -7.96 -16.42
N ILE A 301 -17.17 -6.76 -16.18
CA ILE A 301 -17.04 -6.17 -14.85
C ILE A 301 -17.95 -4.95 -14.80
N ASN A 302 -18.95 -5.00 -13.92
CA ASN A 302 -19.92 -3.92 -13.71
C ASN A 302 -19.67 -3.14 -12.41
N HIS A 303 -18.87 -3.67 -11.48
CA HIS A 303 -18.52 -2.96 -10.26
C HIS A 303 -17.24 -3.44 -9.58
N LEU A 304 -16.71 -2.60 -8.69
CA LEU A 304 -15.65 -2.93 -7.74
C LEU A 304 -16.01 -2.28 -6.39
N ALA A 305 -15.96 -3.03 -5.29
CA ALA A 305 -16.30 -2.52 -3.97
C ALA A 305 -15.18 -2.78 -2.95
N TYR A 306 -14.90 -1.80 -2.11
CA TYR A 306 -14.03 -1.95 -0.94
C TYR A 306 -14.71 -1.31 0.27
N ALA A 307 -15.31 -2.14 1.11
CA ALA A 307 -16.18 -1.67 2.19
C ALA A 307 -17.31 -0.80 1.61
N ASP A 308 -17.36 0.49 1.98
CA ASP A 308 -18.32 1.48 1.50
C ASP A 308 -17.88 2.22 0.22
N ASP A 309 -16.61 2.10 -0.19
CA ASP A 309 -16.13 2.65 -1.46
C ASP A 309 -16.61 1.77 -2.62
N LEU A 310 -17.42 2.33 -3.52
CA LEU A 310 -18.02 1.61 -4.65
C LEU A 310 -17.70 2.30 -5.97
N VAL A 311 -17.21 1.51 -6.93
CA VAL A 311 -17.04 1.89 -8.33
C VAL A 311 -18.07 1.13 -9.14
N LEU A 312 -18.89 1.84 -9.91
CA LEU A 312 -19.82 1.26 -10.88
C LEU A 312 -19.27 1.49 -12.28
N LEU A 313 -19.43 0.51 -13.17
CA LEU A 313 -18.85 0.46 -14.51
C LEU A 313 -19.93 0.05 -15.50
N ALA A 314 -19.97 0.72 -16.65
CA ALA A 314 -20.83 0.40 -17.78
C ALA A 314 -20.10 0.77 -19.09
N GLU A 315 -20.61 0.33 -20.23
CA GLU A 315 -20.10 0.76 -21.54
C GLU A 315 -20.50 2.21 -21.85
N ASP A 316 -21.73 2.60 -21.50
CA ASP A 316 -22.30 3.90 -21.82
C ASP A 316 -23.11 4.52 -20.67
N LYS A 317 -23.68 5.69 -20.94
CA LYS A 317 -24.49 6.45 -20.00
C LYS A 317 -25.80 5.73 -19.63
N THR A 318 -26.43 5.07 -20.59
CA THR A 318 -27.71 4.38 -20.40
C THR A 318 -27.53 3.20 -19.47
N GLY A 319 -26.48 2.40 -19.70
CA GLY A 319 -26.13 1.29 -18.85
C GLY A 319 -25.76 1.73 -17.44
N LEU A 320 -25.03 2.84 -17.30
CA LEU A 320 -24.73 3.37 -15.96
C LEU A 320 -26.02 3.83 -15.26
N GLN A 321 -26.95 4.52 -15.94
CA GLN A 321 -28.24 4.93 -15.36
C GLN A 321 -29.09 3.72 -14.95
N SER A 322 -29.14 2.67 -15.78
CA SER A 322 -29.78 1.38 -15.49
C SER A 322 -29.26 0.76 -14.18
N ILE A 323 -27.95 0.78 -13.95
CA ILE A 323 -27.36 0.35 -12.67
C ILE A 323 -27.87 1.21 -11.51
N PHE A 324 -27.91 2.55 -11.66
CA PHE A 324 -28.41 3.44 -10.61
C PHE A 324 -29.89 3.22 -10.29
N ASP A 325 -30.71 3.01 -11.30
CA ASP A 325 -32.15 2.78 -11.16
C ASP A 325 -32.42 1.48 -10.38
N ALA A 326 -31.55 0.47 -10.55
CA ALA A 326 -31.61 -0.78 -9.77
C ALA A 326 -31.07 -0.63 -8.34
N VAL A 327 -29.93 0.06 -8.13
CA VAL A 327 -29.28 0.10 -6.81
C VAL A 327 -29.84 1.15 -5.85
N VAL A 328 -30.39 2.27 -6.35
CA VAL A 328 -30.87 3.38 -5.49
C VAL A 328 -32.07 2.99 -4.61
N PRO A 329 -33.07 2.22 -5.08
CA PRO A 329 -34.13 1.67 -4.23
C PRO A 329 -33.57 0.80 -3.11
N VAL A 330 -32.64 -0.11 -3.43
CA VAL A 330 -32.00 -1.00 -2.45
C VAL A 330 -31.16 -0.23 -1.43
N MET A 331 -30.43 0.79 -1.86
CA MET A 331 -29.72 1.70 -0.95
C MET A 331 -30.70 2.37 0.02
N LYS A 332 -31.85 2.84 -0.47
CA LYS A 332 -32.89 3.43 0.38
C LYS A 332 -33.45 2.40 1.37
N ALA A 333 -33.71 1.17 0.92
CA ALA A 333 -34.22 0.08 1.76
C ALA A 333 -33.23 -0.35 2.86
N THR A 334 -31.93 -0.22 2.61
CA THR A 334 -30.86 -0.55 3.57
C THR A 334 -30.45 0.62 4.48
N GLY A 335 -31.05 1.81 4.30
CA GLY A 335 -30.71 3.04 5.03
C GLY A 335 -29.51 3.81 4.46
N LEU A 336 -28.89 3.32 3.38
CA LEU A 336 -27.74 3.94 2.72
C LEU A 336 -28.17 5.08 1.77
N LYS A 337 -27.30 6.09 1.67
CA LYS A 337 -27.55 7.27 0.85
C LYS A 337 -26.26 7.70 0.15
N ILE A 338 -26.38 7.93 -1.16
CA ILE A 338 -25.29 8.47 -1.97
C ILE A 338 -24.98 9.91 -1.55
N ASN A 339 -23.70 10.22 -1.46
CA ASN A 339 -23.20 11.56 -1.25
C ASN A 339 -22.96 12.26 -2.60
N ILE A 340 -24.00 12.85 -3.16
CA ILE A 340 -23.98 13.48 -4.50
C ILE A 340 -22.81 14.46 -4.65
N ASP A 341 -22.47 15.23 -3.60
CA ASP A 341 -21.41 16.25 -3.64
C ASP A 341 -19.99 15.66 -3.65
N LYS A 342 -19.83 14.39 -3.29
CA LYS A 342 -18.53 13.69 -3.26
C LYS A 342 -18.43 12.54 -4.27
N SER A 343 -19.54 12.10 -4.82
CA SER A 343 -19.58 11.12 -5.88
C SER A 343 -19.27 11.79 -7.22
N LEU A 344 -18.57 11.06 -8.08
CA LEU A 344 -18.04 11.56 -9.34
C LEU A 344 -18.34 10.56 -10.47
N THR A 345 -18.49 11.05 -11.69
CA THR A 345 -18.66 10.19 -12.87
C THR A 345 -17.59 10.46 -13.93
N LEU A 346 -17.17 9.46 -14.67
CA LEU A 346 -16.21 9.58 -15.77
C LEU A 346 -16.74 8.81 -16.98
N CYS A 347 -16.69 9.42 -18.16
CA CYS A 347 -17.07 8.75 -19.41
C CYS A 347 -15.99 8.93 -20.47
N TRP A 348 -15.67 7.81 -21.12
CA TRP A 348 -14.83 7.76 -22.29
C TRP A 348 -15.61 7.11 -23.42
N LEU A 349 -15.89 7.88 -24.46
CA LEU A 349 -16.57 7.45 -25.68
C LEU A 349 -15.56 6.99 -26.74
N LYS A 350 -16.02 6.18 -27.69
CA LYS A 350 -15.26 5.79 -28.87
C LYS A 350 -15.49 6.78 -30.00
N ASP A 351 -14.41 7.37 -30.53
CA ASP A 351 -14.42 8.10 -31.80
C ASP A 351 -13.88 7.18 -32.90
N GLY A 352 -14.81 6.51 -33.59
CA GLY A 352 -14.50 5.56 -34.64
C GLY A 352 -13.84 6.20 -35.87
N ARG A 353 -14.07 7.49 -36.14
CA ARG A 353 -13.52 8.19 -37.31
C ARG A 353 -12.04 8.44 -37.15
N ASN A 354 -11.64 8.90 -35.96
CA ASN A 354 -10.24 9.21 -35.67
C ASN A 354 -9.47 8.05 -35.01
N LYS A 355 -10.13 6.89 -34.81
CA LYS A 355 -9.59 5.74 -34.03
C LYS A 355 -9.06 6.18 -32.66
N ARG A 356 -9.81 7.06 -31.98
CA ARG A 356 -9.46 7.66 -30.69
C ARG A 356 -10.59 7.47 -29.68
N ARG A 357 -10.33 7.86 -28.44
CA ARG A 357 -11.34 7.95 -27.38
C ARG A 357 -11.51 9.39 -26.97
N VAL A 358 -12.73 9.79 -26.70
CA VAL A 358 -13.07 11.16 -26.30
C VAL A 358 -13.56 11.13 -24.87
N PHE A 359 -13.04 12.04 -24.05
CA PHE A 359 -13.55 12.24 -22.70
C PHE A 359 -14.83 13.06 -22.77
N ASP A 360 -15.91 12.53 -22.23
CA ASP A 360 -17.19 13.24 -22.14
C ASP A 360 -17.36 13.80 -20.72
N ASN A 361 -17.28 15.11 -20.61
CA ASN A 361 -17.44 15.85 -19.36
C ASN A 361 -18.88 16.33 -19.14
N ARG A 362 -19.85 15.88 -19.95
CA ARG A 362 -21.26 16.23 -19.75
C ARG A 362 -21.84 15.44 -18.58
N PRO A 363 -22.85 15.97 -17.87
CA PRO A 363 -23.53 15.23 -16.80
C PRO A 363 -24.09 13.89 -17.29
N LEU A 364 -23.56 12.80 -16.71
CA LEU A 364 -23.82 11.45 -17.18
C LEU A 364 -25.11 10.91 -16.57
N VAL A 365 -25.26 10.97 -15.26
CA VAL A 365 -26.33 10.26 -14.55
C VAL A 365 -27.08 11.21 -13.62
N THR A 366 -28.39 11.00 -13.49
CA THR A 366 -29.21 11.64 -12.46
C THR A 366 -29.50 10.66 -11.33
N VAL A 367 -29.29 11.11 -10.10
CA VAL A 367 -29.70 10.41 -8.88
C VAL A 367 -30.72 11.29 -8.18
N ARG A 368 -31.97 10.83 -8.10
CA ARG A 368 -33.09 11.58 -7.48
C ARG A 368 -33.26 12.99 -8.06
N GLY A 369 -33.19 13.12 -9.39
CA GLY A 369 -33.34 14.40 -10.10
C GLY A 369 -32.14 15.36 -9.99
N ARG A 370 -31.02 14.95 -9.36
CA ARG A 370 -29.78 15.73 -9.33
C ARG A 370 -28.69 15.03 -10.12
N TYR A 371 -27.93 15.79 -10.91
CA TYR A 371 -26.79 15.26 -11.63
C TYR A 371 -25.63 14.98 -10.69
N LEU A 372 -24.96 13.85 -10.90
CA LEU A 372 -23.62 13.63 -10.34
C LEU A 372 -22.61 14.46 -11.13
N ARG A 373 -21.61 14.98 -10.42
CA ARG A 373 -20.56 15.81 -11.03
C ARG A 373 -19.70 14.93 -11.95
N PRO A 374 -19.58 15.25 -13.25
CA PRO A 374 -18.57 14.64 -14.10
C PRO A 374 -17.18 15.10 -13.66
N LEU A 375 -16.20 14.21 -13.72
CA LEU A 375 -14.81 14.54 -13.44
C LEU A 375 -14.35 15.63 -14.41
N GLU A 376 -13.74 16.70 -13.91
CA GLU A 376 -13.12 17.72 -14.77
C GLU A 376 -11.69 17.29 -15.11
N VAL A 377 -11.10 17.88 -16.14
CA VAL A 377 -9.73 17.52 -16.56
C VAL A 377 -8.73 17.82 -15.44
N GLU A 378 -9.05 18.86 -14.66
CA GLU A 378 -8.35 19.41 -13.51
C GLU A 378 -8.52 18.57 -12.22
N ASP A 379 -9.53 17.70 -12.16
CA ASP A 379 -9.88 17.01 -10.92
C ASP A 379 -8.86 15.92 -10.55
N GLU A 380 -8.42 15.92 -9.29
CA GLU A 380 -7.59 14.86 -8.71
C GLU A 380 -8.43 13.93 -7.83
N PHE A 381 -8.45 12.63 -8.14
CA PHE A 381 -9.08 11.62 -7.30
C PHE A 381 -8.07 10.57 -6.81
N VAL A 382 -8.20 10.17 -5.54
CA VAL A 382 -7.38 9.13 -4.91
C VAL A 382 -8.25 7.91 -4.65
N TYR A 383 -8.08 6.86 -5.47
CA TYR A 383 -8.70 5.56 -5.22
C TYR A 383 -7.87 4.75 -4.22
N LEU A 384 -8.46 4.36 -3.09
CA LEU A 384 -7.90 3.48 -2.03
C LEU A 384 -6.53 3.86 -1.44
N GLY A 385 -5.96 5.03 -1.75
CA GLY A 385 -4.75 5.53 -1.08
C GLY A 385 -3.45 4.81 -1.46
N ILE A 386 -3.30 4.37 -2.72
CA ILE A 386 -2.15 3.60 -3.27
C ILE A 386 -0.79 4.02 -2.68
N ARG A 387 -0.52 5.33 -2.57
CA ARG A 387 0.75 5.88 -2.04
C ARG A 387 1.03 5.48 -0.60
N GLU A 388 0.03 5.50 0.27
CA GLU A 388 0.20 5.08 1.66
C GLU A 388 0.40 3.58 1.78
N ILE A 389 -0.25 2.80 0.91
CA ILE A 389 -0.14 1.34 0.90
C ILE A 389 1.22 0.90 0.35
N THR A 390 1.68 1.46 -0.77
CA THR A 390 3.03 1.17 -1.30
C THR A 390 4.09 1.43 -0.23
N ARG A 391 3.96 2.53 0.52
CA ARG A 391 4.86 2.81 1.64
C ARG A 391 4.73 1.81 2.78
N LYS A 392 3.50 1.42 3.16
CA LYS A 392 3.26 0.42 4.21
C LYS A 392 3.82 -0.95 3.85
N ILE A 393 3.57 -1.46 2.64
CA ILE A 393 4.01 -2.79 2.18
C ILE A 393 5.54 -2.84 2.06
N LEU A 394 6.14 -1.81 1.46
CA LEU A 394 7.58 -1.76 1.23
C LEU A 394 8.36 -1.21 2.42
N HIS A 395 7.68 -0.94 3.54
CA HIS A 395 8.26 -0.35 4.75
C HIS A 395 9.06 0.94 4.43
N LEU A 396 8.57 1.74 3.50
CA LEU A 396 9.21 2.98 3.06
C LEU A 396 8.81 4.11 4.01
N PRO A 397 9.77 4.92 4.47
CA PRO A 397 9.48 6.09 5.29
C PRO A 397 8.60 7.13 4.58
N LYS A 398 7.90 7.96 5.36
CA LYS A 398 6.98 8.98 4.82
C LYS A 398 7.69 10.05 4.00
N ASP A 399 8.96 10.31 4.28
CA ASP A 399 9.81 11.26 3.57
C ASP A 399 10.26 10.77 2.19
N VAL A 400 9.95 9.51 1.82
CA VAL A 400 10.30 8.98 0.49
C VAL A 400 9.58 9.78 -0.58
N PRO A 401 10.33 10.40 -1.51
CA PRO A 401 9.76 11.27 -2.52
C PRO A 401 8.80 10.55 -3.47
N LYS A 402 7.74 11.24 -3.87
CA LYS A 402 6.74 10.72 -4.82
C LYS A 402 7.35 10.31 -6.16
N ALA A 403 8.38 11.05 -6.61
CA ALA A 403 9.06 10.76 -7.87
C ALA A 403 9.70 9.36 -7.90
N ILE A 404 10.24 8.87 -6.78
CA ILE A 404 10.83 7.51 -6.71
C ILE A 404 9.75 6.43 -6.83
N ILE A 405 8.58 6.65 -6.22
CA ILE A 405 7.45 5.73 -6.30
C ILE A 405 6.93 5.66 -7.74
N HIS A 406 6.85 6.80 -8.41
CA HIS A 406 6.16 6.94 -9.68
C HIS A 406 7.02 6.82 -10.94
N ALA A 407 8.32 7.09 -10.85
CA ALA A 407 9.23 6.89 -11.97
C ALA A 407 9.23 5.41 -12.38
N SER A 408 9.44 5.14 -13.68
CA SER A 408 9.46 3.78 -14.19
C SER A 408 10.58 2.96 -13.54
N ALA A 409 10.41 1.65 -13.46
CA ALA A 409 11.46 0.76 -12.95
C ALA A 409 12.79 0.94 -13.72
N GLY A 410 12.70 1.03 -15.06
CA GLY A 410 13.85 1.28 -15.93
C GLY A 410 14.55 2.60 -15.67
N ASP A 411 13.82 3.64 -15.24
CA ASP A 411 14.41 4.93 -14.89
C ASP A 411 15.01 4.99 -13.48
N GLY A 412 14.86 3.95 -12.66
CA GLY A 412 15.34 3.92 -11.28
C GLY A 412 14.24 3.77 -10.22
N GLY A 413 12.98 4.08 -10.58
CA GLY A 413 11.84 4.11 -9.67
C GLY A 413 11.19 2.76 -9.39
N LEU A 414 9.96 2.79 -8.86
CA LEU A 414 9.16 1.60 -8.53
C LEU A 414 8.09 1.27 -9.59
N GLY A 415 7.87 2.14 -10.57
CA GLY A 415 6.92 1.91 -11.66
C GLY A 415 5.44 2.02 -11.28
N VAL A 416 5.11 2.59 -10.12
CA VAL A 416 3.71 2.77 -9.70
C VAL A 416 3.09 3.94 -10.46
N PRO A 417 1.99 3.76 -11.23
CA PRO A 417 1.43 4.83 -12.05
C PRO A 417 1.12 6.12 -11.26
N ALA A 418 1.57 7.27 -11.77
CA ALA A 418 1.18 8.58 -11.27
C ALA A 418 -0.10 9.07 -11.97
N LEU A 419 -1.25 8.54 -11.58
CA LEU A 419 -2.53 8.86 -12.22
C LEU A 419 -2.78 10.38 -12.32
N ARG A 420 -2.42 11.15 -11.27
CA ARG A 420 -2.44 12.62 -11.26
C ARG A 420 -1.79 13.29 -12.49
N TRP A 421 -0.72 12.72 -13.02
CA TRP A 421 0.06 13.32 -14.11
C TRP A 421 -0.27 12.68 -15.44
N VAL A 422 -0.63 11.39 -15.42
CA VAL A 422 -0.93 10.62 -16.62
C VAL A 422 -2.34 10.91 -17.12
N VAL A 423 -3.33 11.02 -16.24
CA VAL A 423 -4.74 11.20 -16.60
C VAL A 423 -4.99 12.54 -17.32
N PRO A 424 -4.52 13.70 -16.84
CA PRO A 424 -4.80 14.97 -17.52
C PRO A 424 -4.08 15.13 -18.85
N VAL A 425 -2.87 14.56 -18.96
CA VAL A 425 -2.12 14.53 -20.22
C VAL A 425 -2.80 13.66 -21.27
N LEU A 426 -3.33 12.51 -20.85
CA LEU A 426 -4.15 11.68 -21.71
C LEU A 426 -5.45 12.39 -22.11
N ALA A 427 -6.03 13.22 -21.24
CA ALA A 427 -7.19 14.04 -21.57
C ALA A 427 -6.85 15.15 -22.59
N HIS A 428 -5.74 15.89 -22.42
CA HIS A 428 -5.31 16.93 -23.35
C HIS A 428 -5.01 16.39 -24.77
N LEU A 429 -4.27 15.29 -24.87
CA LEU A 429 -3.99 14.61 -26.15
C LEU A 429 -5.27 14.21 -26.90
N ARG A 430 -6.41 14.15 -26.21
CA ARG A 430 -7.71 13.71 -26.73
C ARG A 430 -8.65 14.88 -27.06
N THR A 431 -8.58 16.01 -26.35
CA THR A 431 -9.56 17.12 -26.46
C THR A 431 -9.03 18.40 -27.08
N GLY A 432 -7.71 18.60 -27.19
CA GLY A 432 -7.11 19.82 -27.76
C GLY A 432 -7.26 21.08 -26.90
N ALA A 433 -7.80 20.97 -25.68
CA ALA A 433 -7.99 22.10 -24.77
C ALA A 433 -6.66 22.68 -24.27
N SER A 434 -6.61 24.01 -24.06
CA SER A 434 -5.41 24.73 -23.60
C SER A 434 -4.86 24.18 -22.28
N LEU A 435 -3.58 23.75 -22.30
CA LEU A 435 -2.83 23.14 -21.20
C LEU A 435 -2.44 24.10 -20.06
N ILE A 436 -2.69 25.40 -20.22
CA ILE A 436 -1.93 26.46 -19.56
C ILE A 436 -2.09 26.47 -18.03
N ASN A 437 -3.19 25.95 -17.48
CA ASN A 437 -3.47 26.06 -16.03
C ASN A 437 -3.41 24.75 -15.24
N LEU A 438 -3.27 23.60 -15.90
CA LEU A 438 -3.54 22.29 -15.28
C LEU A 438 -2.28 21.57 -14.76
N LEU A 439 -1.13 22.01 -15.24
CA LEU A 439 0.18 21.50 -14.86
C LEU A 439 1.09 22.69 -14.55
N THR A 440 0.71 23.50 -13.57
CA THR A 440 1.69 24.28 -12.80
C THR A 440 2.54 23.30 -12.01
N THR A 441 3.52 22.76 -12.71
CA THR A 441 4.49 21.84 -12.16
C THR A 441 5.68 22.71 -11.75
N ASN A 442 6.24 22.48 -10.57
CA ASN A 442 7.58 22.94 -10.26
C ASN A 442 8.59 22.10 -11.08
N ASP A 443 8.34 21.91 -12.38
CA ASP A 443 9.33 21.33 -13.28
C ASP A 443 10.52 22.30 -13.27
N PRO A 444 11.73 21.83 -12.94
CA PRO A 444 12.94 22.66 -12.98
C PRO A 444 13.14 23.40 -14.32
N ASP A 445 12.61 22.85 -15.41
CA ASP A 445 12.73 23.43 -16.76
C ASP A 445 11.43 24.17 -17.21
N GLN A 446 10.43 24.31 -16.33
CA GLN A 446 9.13 24.94 -16.60
C GLN A 446 8.41 24.41 -17.87
N ARG A 447 8.63 23.14 -18.22
CA ARG A 447 8.04 22.55 -19.44
C ARG A 447 6.59 22.11 -19.21
N LEU A 448 5.73 22.44 -20.17
CA LEU A 448 4.38 21.89 -20.25
C LEU A 448 4.45 20.37 -20.51
N LEU A 449 3.71 19.58 -19.73
CA LEU A 449 3.59 18.14 -19.95
C LEU A 449 2.33 17.86 -20.77
N ASN A 450 2.52 17.52 -22.03
CA ASN A 450 1.47 17.26 -23.02
C ASN A 450 1.50 15.83 -23.57
N SER A 451 2.44 14.98 -23.14
CA SER A 451 2.49 13.56 -23.50
C SER A 451 2.90 12.66 -22.34
N THR A 452 2.46 11.40 -22.37
CA THR A 452 2.81 10.40 -21.35
C THR A 452 4.33 10.16 -21.29
N ASN A 453 5.04 10.34 -22.40
CA ASN A 453 6.50 10.33 -22.45
C ASN A 453 7.11 11.52 -21.71
N GLN A 454 6.53 12.71 -21.81
CA GLN A 454 6.97 13.87 -21.02
C GLN A 454 6.69 13.69 -19.54
N VAL A 455 5.58 13.04 -19.15
CA VAL A 455 5.33 12.69 -17.73
C VAL A 455 6.40 11.74 -17.20
N LYS A 456 6.77 10.71 -17.97
CA LYS A 456 7.89 9.82 -17.60
C LYS A 456 9.21 10.59 -17.49
N ALA A 457 9.50 11.45 -18.46
CA ALA A 457 10.69 12.29 -18.45
C ALA A 457 10.71 13.28 -17.27
N PHE A 458 9.56 13.86 -16.91
CA PHE A 458 9.38 14.71 -15.73
C PHE A 458 9.64 13.94 -14.43
N MET A 459 9.04 12.75 -14.26
CA MET A 459 9.27 11.93 -13.07
C MET A 459 10.73 11.55 -12.93
N ARG A 460 11.39 11.19 -14.05
CA ARG A 460 12.82 10.92 -14.08
C ARG A 460 13.64 12.15 -13.68
N ARG A 461 13.38 13.33 -14.27
CA ARG A 461 14.08 14.59 -13.94
C ARG A 461 13.91 14.97 -12.48
N THR A 462 12.67 14.95 -11.99
CA THR A 462 12.34 15.22 -10.58
C THR A 462 13.09 14.27 -9.66
N MET A 463 13.15 12.97 -10.00
CA MET A 463 13.91 11.99 -9.23
C MET A 463 15.40 12.35 -9.16
N LYS A 464 16.00 12.87 -10.24
CA LYS A 464 17.41 13.29 -10.24
C LYS A 464 17.72 14.42 -9.27
N LEU A 465 16.77 15.33 -9.07
CA LEU A 465 16.92 16.52 -8.23
C LEU A 465 16.79 16.24 -6.73
N ILE A 466 16.25 15.07 -6.38
CA ILE A 466 16.01 14.75 -4.98
C ILE A 466 17.16 13.89 -4.46
N CYS A 467 17.60 14.18 -3.22
CA CYS A 467 18.69 13.49 -2.54
C CYS A 467 18.63 11.96 -2.64
N ASP A 468 17.43 11.36 -2.51
CA ASP A 468 17.26 9.90 -2.58
C ASP A 468 17.42 9.31 -4.01
N GLY A 469 17.34 10.13 -5.06
CA GLY A 469 17.38 9.70 -6.47
C GLY A 469 18.69 10.03 -7.21
N VAL A 470 19.63 10.75 -6.59
CA VAL A 470 20.94 11.08 -7.19
C VAL A 470 21.69 9.83 -7.65
N GLY A 471 21.74 8.80 -6.81
CA GLY A 471 22.38 7.54 -7.13
C GLY A 471 21.67 6.66 -8.17
N LEU A 472 20.52 7.09 -8.69
CA LEU A 472 19.71 6.36 -9.66
C LEU A 472 19.69 7.02 -11.05
N GLN A 473 20.37 8.15 -11.22
CA GLN A 473 20.29 9.00 -12.42
C GLN A 473 20.65 8.27 -13.73
N GLU A 474 21.55 7.28 -13.65
CA GLU A 474 22.03 6.50 -14.80
C GLU A 474 21.23 5.21 -15.06
N ALA A 475 20.23 4.86 -14.22
CA ALA A 475 19.48 3.59 -14.33
C ALA A 475 18.83 3.37 -15.71
N HIS A 476 18.29 4.44 -16.29
CA HIS A 476 17.68 4.44 -17.62
C HIS A 476 18.63 4.00 -18.76
N LYS A 477 19.95 4.06 -18.56
CA LYS A 477 20.92 3.62 -19.58
C LYS A 477 20.96 2.10 -19.71
N VAL A 478 20.63 1.37 -18.63
CA VAL A 478 20.60 -0.09 -18.56
C VAL A 478 19.31 -0.54 -17.85
N PRO A 479 18.13 -0.34 -18.47
CA PRO A 479 16.84 -0.57 -17.81
C PRO A 479 16.62 -2.05 -17.44
N THR A 480 17.23 -2.98 -18.18
CA THR A 480 17.20 -4.44 -17.92
C THR A 480 17.72 -4.79 -16.53
N ALA A 481 18.68 -4.03 -15.98
CA ALA A 481 19.19 -4.24 -14.62
C ALA A 481 18.13 -3.96 -13.54
N SER A 482 17.03 -3.27 -13.89
CA SER A 482 15.98 -2.85 -12.97
C SER A 482 14.67 -3.66 -13.12
N GLU A 483 14.61 -4.63 -14.04
CA GLU A 483 13.42 -5.45 -14.29
C GLU A 483 12.96 -6.24 -13.06
N TRP A 484 13.87 -6.58 -12.16
CA TRP A 484 13.57 -7.30 -10.92
C TRP A 484 12.52 -6.57 -10.06
N VAL A 485 12.41 -5.25 -10.17
CA VAL A 485 11.40 -4.44 -9.47
C VAL A 485 9.99 -4.82 -9.91
N LEU A 486 9.79 -5.09 -11.20
CA LEU A 486 8.50 -5.48 -11.77
C LEU A 486 8.21 -6.97 -11.57
N GLU A 487 9.24 -7.80 -11.46
CA GLU A 487 9.11 -9.24 -11.21
C GLU A 487 8.78 -9.56 -9.74
N GLY A 488 8.97 -8.59 -8.83
CA GLY A 488 8.56 -8.70 -7.43
C GLY A 488 9.23 -9.88 -6.72
N THR A 489 8.40 -10.79 -6.20
CA THR A 489 8.85 -11.95 -5.43
C THR A 489 9.19 -13.18 -6.27
N LYS A 490 9.19 -13.09 -7.61
CA LYS A 490 9.57 -14.21 -8.48
C LYS A 490 11.06 -14.57 -8.34
N LEU A 491 11.93 -13.57 -8.13
CA LEU A 491 13.38 -13.76 -8.00
C LEU A 491 13.86 -13.97 -6.56
N MET A 492 13.09 -13.53 -5.57
CA MET A 492 13.53 -13.51 -4.18
C MET A 492 12.34 -13.49 -3.21
N SER A 493 12.58 -13.86 -1.95
CA SER A 493 11.53 -13.79 -0.91
C SER A 493 10.99 -12.36 -0.75
N GLY A 494 9.74 -12.22 -0.29
CA GLY A 494 9.15 -10.89 -0.05
C GLY A 494 9.99 -10.01 0.89
N ARG A 495 10.62 -10.60 1.91
CA ARG A 495 11.55 -9.88 2.79
C ARG A 495 12.81 -9.42 2.07
N ALA A 496 13.39 -10.24 1.21
CA ALA A 496 14.54 -9.86 0.39
C ALA A 496 14.17 -8.74 -0.58
N PHE A 497 13.00 -8.83 -1.23
CA PHE A 497 12.49 -7.81 -2.13
C PHE A 497 12.34 -6.45 -1.45
N ILE A 498 11.69 -6.41 -0.28
CA ILE A 498 11.54 -5.18 0.50
C ILE A 498 12.91 -4.58 0.83
N ASN A 499 13.85 -5.39 1.32
CA ASN A 499 15.19 -4.88 1.67
C ASN A 499 15.96 -4.38 0.43
N ALA A 500 15.85 -5.08 -0.71
CA ALA A 500 16.47 -4.67 -1.97
C ALA A 500 15.91 -3.32 -2.45
N VAL A 501 14.59 -3.15 -2.38
CA VAL A 501 13.93 -1.86 -2.65
C VAL A 501 14.42 -0.78 -1.69
N GLN A 502 14.58 -1.10 -0.40
CA GLN A 502 15.07 -0.13 0.59
C GLN A 502 16.53 0.28 0.36
N VAL A 503 17.41 -0.64 -0.06
CA VAL A 503 18.77 -0.29 -0.48
C VAL A 503 18.72 0.57 -1.73
N ARG A 504 18.01 0.15 -2.79
CA ARG A 504 17.91 0.89 -4.06
C ARG A 504 17.43 2.32 -3.85
N THR A 505 16.40 2.50 -3.04
CA THR A 505 15.81 3.81 -2.74
C THR A 505 16.59 4.60 -1.69
N GLY A 506 17.62 4.01 -1.07
CA GLY A 506 18.44 4.67 -0.04
C GLY A 506 17.70 4.86 1.28
N THR A 507 16.69 4.02 1.53
CA THR A 507 15.71 4.24 2.60
C THR A 507 15.97 3.45 3.87
N LEU A 508 16.96 2.54 3.86
CA LEU A 508 17.44 1.90 5.07
C LEU A 508 17.88 2.93 6.12
N TYR A 509 17.72 2.56 7.38
CA TYR A 509 18.08 3.42 8.50
C TYR A 509 19.58 3.80 8.46
N SER A 510 19.85 5.08 8.66
CA SER A 510 21.17 5.63 8.95
C SER A 510 20.97 6.88 9.81
N ARG A 511 21.96 7.27 10.62
CA ARG A 511 21.83 8.51 11.42
C ARG A 511 21.64 9.74 10.53
N ALA A 512 22.31 9.81 9.37
CA ALA A 512 22.11 10.91 8.42
C ALA A 512 20.64 11.03 7.98
N ARG A 513 19.97 9.89 7.73
CA ARG A 513 18.57 9.87 7.35
C ARG A 513 17.65 10.25 8.51
N ALA A 514 17.94 9.78 9.73
CA ALA A 514 17.20 10.15 10.93
C ALA A 514 17.37 11.64 11.32
N ALA A 515 18.47 12.26 10.88
CA ALA A 515 18.77 13.68 11.07
C ALA A 515 18.19 14.60 9.98
N ARG A 516 17.55 14.06 8.92
CA ARG A 516 16.96 14.92 7.87
C ARG A 516 15.96 15.91 8.45
N GLY A 517 16.13 17.18 8.09
CA GLY A 517 15.31 18.28 8.60
C GLY A 517 15.53 18.61 10.08
N ARG A 518 16.62 18.11 10.69
CA ARG A 518 16.95 18.32 12.11
C ARG A 518 18.44 18.63 12.25
N ASN A 519 18.79 19.53 13.16
CA ASN A 519 20.18 19.84 13.45
C ASN A 519 20.76 18.85 14.49
N ILE A 520 20.91 17.58 14.09
CA ILE A 520 21.43 16.51 14.96
C ILE A 520 22.75 15.98 14.39
N PRO A 521 23.80 15.84 15.21
CA PRO A 521 25.04 15.20 14.79
C PRO A 521 24.79 13.77 14.32
N HIS A 522 25.32 13.42 13.17
CA HIS A 522 25.10 12.10 12.55
C HIS A 522 26.42 11.41 12.21
N GLN A 523 27.42 11.56 13.07
CA GLN A 523 28.69 10.83 12.96
C GLN A 523 28.48 9.31 13.06
N CYS A 524 29.36 8.56 12.39
CA CYS A 524 29.33 7.10 12.37
C CYS A 524 29.26 6.50 13.78
N SER A 525 28.23 5.70 14.05
CA SER A 525 28.07 4.98 15.33
C SER A 525 29.18 3.97 15.62
N ARG A 526 30.00 3.65 14.61
CA ARG A 526 31.16 2.77 14.73
C ARG A 526 32.46 3.52 15.02
N GLY A 527 32.45 4.85 15.06
CA GLY A 527 33.66 5.63 15.37
C GLY A 527 34.53 5.94 14.15
N CYS A 528 34.00 5.84 12.94
CA CYS A 528 34.63 6.44 11.76
C CYS A 528 34.55 7.98 11.85
N SER A 529 35.50 8.68 11.21
CA SER A 529 35.53 10.14 11.12
C SER A 529 34.48 10.74 10.14
N GLN A 530 33.81 9.89 9.36
CA GLN A 530 32.81 10.29 8.38
C GLN A 530 31.38 10.23 8.94
N PRO A 531 30.46 11.07 8.40
CA PRO A 531 29.04 10.97 8.72
C PRO A 531 28.46 9.60 8.36
N GLU A 532 27.54 9.12 9.20
CA GLU A 532 26.83 7.86 9.00
C GLU A 532 25.77 7.98 7.92
N THR A 533 26.20 7.98 6.67
CA THR A 533 25.34 7.83 5.50
C THR A 533 25.24 6.37 5.09
N LEU A 534 24.22 6.03 4.29
CA LEU A 534 24.14 4.67 3.74
C LEU A 534 25.32 4.38 2.80
N ASN A 535 25.77 5.37 2.02
CA ASN A 535 26.99 5.27 1.22
C ASN A 535 28.21 4.91 2.11
N HIS A 536 28.42 5.63 3.22
CA HIS A 536 29.48 5.31 4.19
C HIS A 536 29.34 3.87 4.72
N ILE A 537 28.16 3.48 5.18
CA ILE A 537 27.91 2.13 5.74
C ILE A 537 28.21 1.04 4.70
N LEU A 538 27.86 1.25 3.43
CA LEU A 538 27.92 0.22 2.40
C LEU A 538 29.24 0.21 1.61
N GLN A 539 30.02 1.29 1.64
CA GLN A 539 31.25 1.44 0.86
C GLN A 539 32.52 1.62 1.69
N ASN A 540 32.46 2.34 2.83
CA ASN A 540 33.68 2.83 3.50
C ASN A 540 33.83 2.37 4.94
N CYS A 541 32.75 2.03 5.65
CA CYS A 541 32.78 1.76 7.08
C CYS A 541 33.58 0.48 7.42
N TYR A 542 34.57 0.54 8.31
CA TYR A 542 35.36 -0.65 8.68
C TYR A 542 34.48 -1.81 9.20
N ALA A 543 33.34 -1.51 9.84
CA ALA A 543 32.43 -2.52 10.37
C ALA A 543 31.80 -3.42 9.28
N SER A 544 31.71 -2.94 8.04
CA SER A 544 31.16 -3.69 6.91
C SER A 544 32.23 -4.24 5.96
N ASP A 545 33.52 -4.03 6.25
CA ASP A 545 34.63 -4.31 5.32
C ASP A 545 34.65 -5.75 4.79
N LYS A 546 34.62 -6.74 5.70
CA LYS A 546 34.53 -8.16 5.34
C LYS A 546 33.33 -8.48 4.44
N LEU A 547 32.19 -7.85 4.67
CA LEU A 547 30.99 -8.07 3.87
C LEU A 547 31.01 -7.36 2.52
N ARG A 548 31.76 -6.25 2.39
CA ARG A 548 32.01 -5.61 1.09
C ARG A 548 32.85 -6.51 0.20
N ILE A 549 33.89 -7.13 0.74
CA ILE A 549 34.72 -8.13 0.04
C ILE A 549 33.84 -9.30 -0.40
N ILE A 550 33.04 -9.88 0.50
CA ILE A 550 32.10 -10.96 0.16
C ILE A 550 31.10 -10.54 -0.93
N ARG A 551 30.58 -9.31 -0.88
CA ARG A 551 29.68 -8.78 -1.91
C ARG A 551 30.39 -8.71 -3.27
N HIS A 552 31.60 -8.17 -3.31
CA HIS A 552 32.40 -8.06 -4.54
C HIS A 552 32.73 -9.45 -5.10
N ASN A 553 33.25 -10.37 -4.28
CA ASN A 553 33.58 -11.73 -4.71
C ASN A 553 32.36 -12.46 -5.30
N ARG A 554 31.16 -12.28 -4.72
CA ARG A 554 29.91 -12.86 -5.27
C ARG A 554 29.54 -12.35 -6.65
N LEU A 555 29.97 -11.14 -7.03
CA LEU A 555 29.77 -10.60 -8.38
C LEU A 555 30.79 -11.20 -9.34
N VAL A 556 32.07 -11.19 -8.95
CA VAL A 556 33.17 -11.83 -9.71
C VAL A 556 32.86 -13.29 -9.98
N GLU A 557 32.51 -14.07 -8.95
CA GLU A 557 32.13 -15.48 -9.08
C GLU A 557 30.93 -15.71 -10.00
N TYR A 558 30.00 -14.76 -10.06
CA TYR A 558 28.83 -14.88 -10.94
C TYR A 558 29.24 -14.66 -12.40
N ILE A 559 30.06 -13.64 -12.66
CA ILE A 559 30.63 -13.37 -13.98
C ILE A 559 31.51 -14.55 -14.43
N HIS A 560 32.37 -15.05 -13.54
CA HIS A 560 33.25 -16.18 -13.77
C HIS A 560 32.49 -17.46 -14.14
N ARG A 561 31.47 -17.84 -13.35
CA ARG A 561 30.59 -18.98 -13.67
C ARG A 561 29.87 -18.78 -15.00
N GLY A 562 29.46 -17.55 -15.31
CA GLY A 562 28.88 -17.19 -16.59
C GLY A 562 29.84 -17.44 -17.76
N ALA A 563 31.09 -17.04 -17.62
CA ALA A 563 32.15 -17.29 -18.60
C ALA A 563 32.41 -18.79 -18.78
N GLN A 564 32.56 -19.54 -17.69
CA GLN A 564 32.81 -20.99 -17.73
C GLN A 564 31.69 -21.76 -18.45
N GLN A 565 30.42 -21.44 -18.17
CA GLN A 565 29.27 -22.04 -18.86
C GLN A 565 29.28 -21.78 -20.37
N ARG A 566 30.01 -20.76 -20.81
CA ARG A 566 30.15 -20.35 -22.21
C ARG A 566 31.51 -20.72 -22.79
N LYS A 567 32.19 -21.68 -22.16
CA LYS A 567 33.45 -22.31 -22.59
C LYS A 567 34.66 -21.36 -22.63
N PHE A 568 34.68 -20.35 -21.78
CA PHE A 568 35.91 -19.58 -21.53
C PHE A 568 36.79 -20.35 -20.56
N SER A 569 38.08 -20.46 -20.84
CA SER A 569 39.08 -20.77 -19.81
C SER A 569 39.39 -19.51 -19.02
N SER A 570 39.86 -19.65 -17.79
CA SER A 570 39.94 -18.52 -16.86
C SER A 570 41.01 -18.69 -15.81
N HIS A 571 41.71 -17.61 -15.49
CA HIS A 571 42.53 -17.49 -14.29
C HIS A 571 41.87 -16.50 -13.33
N VAL A 572 41.74 -16.89 -12.07
CA VAL A 572 41.13 -16.06 -11.01
C VAL A 572 42.25 -15.40 -10.23
N GLU A 573 42.14 -14.08 -10.04
CA GLU A 573 43.11 -13.29 -9.29
C GLU A 573 44.59 -13.46 -9.75
N PRO A 574 44.91 -13.49 -11.06
CA PRO A 574 46.29 -13.66 -11.50
C PRO A 574 47.15 -12.44 -11.13
N GLU A 575 48.42 -12.68 -10.79
CA GLU A 575 49.39 -11.63 -10.44
C GLU A 575 50.32 -11.35 -11.64
N PHE A 576 50.39 -10.10 -12.06
CA PHE A 576 51.28 -9.62 -13.11
C PHE A 576 52.29 -8.63 -12.56
N SER A 577 53.56 -8.76 -12.94
CA SER A 577 54.65 -7.92 -12.45
C SER A 577 55.08 -6.94 -13.54
N LEU A 578 54.74 -5.66 -13.36
CA LEU A 578 55.16 -4.58 -14.26
C LEU A 578 56.29 -3.76 -13.62
N PRO A 579 57.07 -3.02 -14.42
CA PRO A 579 58.10 -2.10 -13.89
C PRO A 579 57.56 -1.07 -12.90
N ALA A 580 56.30 -0.65 -13.05
CA ALA A 580 55.62 0.30 -12.18
C ALA A 580 55.00 -0.31 -10.90
N GLY A 581 55.07 -1.65 -10.74
CA GLY A 581 54.49 -2.38 -9.60
C GLY A 581 53.67 -3.59 -10.01
N LYS A 582 53.07 -4.27 -9.03
CA LYS A 582 52.24 -5.46 -9.25
C LYS A 582 50.79 -5.08 -9.54
N LEU A 583 50.19 -5.69 -10.55
CA LEU A 583 48.77 -5.60 -10.86
C LEU A 583 48.09 -6.96 -10.71
N LYS A 584 46.89 -6.95 -10.12
CA LYS A 584 46.12 -8.16 -9.84
C LYS A 584 44.64 -7.94 -10.22
N PRO A 585 44.25 -8.18 -11.49
CA PRO A 585 42.85 -8.15 -11.90
C PRO A 585 42.07 -9.32 -11.30
N ASP A 586 40.74 -9.21 -11.24
CA ASP A 586 39.91 -10.27 -10.65
C ASP A 586 39.88 -11.54 -11.50
N LEU A 587 39.82 -11.39 -12.84
CA LEU A 587 39.74 -12.50 -13.79
C LEU A 587 40.55 -12.18 -15.05
N VAL A 588 41.17 -13.20 -15.62
CA VAL A 588 41.63 -13.19 -17.02
C VAL A 588 40.99 -14.36 -17.73
N LEU A 589 40.15 -14.06 -18.72
CA LEU A 589 39.37 -15.02 -19.48
C LEU A 589 40.01 -15.23 -20.86
N TYR A 590 40.02 -16.47 -21.33
CA TYR A 590 40.52 -16.83 -22.65
C TYR A 590 39.43 -17.55 -23.43
N LYS A 591 39.32 -17.20 -24.70
CA LYS A 591 38.44 -17.89 -25.63
C LYS A 591 39.04 -17.81 -27.02
N GLU A 592 39.27 -18.98 -27.62
CA GLU A 592 40.02 -19.08 -28.87
C GLU A 592 41.37 -18.37 -28.68
N ASP A 593 41.75 -17.44 -29.56
CA ASP A 593 43.02 -16.71 -29.50
C ASP A 593 42.91 -15.35 -28.79
N ARG A 594 41.78 -15.07 -28.12
CA ARG A 594 41.53 -13.78 -27.45
C ARG A 594 41.64 -13.88 -25.93
N ALA A 595 42.32 -12.91 -25.34
CA ALA A 595 42.43 -12.73 -23.89
C ALA A 595 41.61 -11.52 -23.41
N MET A 596 40.89 -11.66 -22.30
CA MET A 596 40.04 -10.61 -21.74
C MET A 596 40.33 -10.45 -20.25
N ILE A 597 40.89 -9.32 -19.86
CA ILE A 597 41.09 -8.96 -18.46
C ILE A 597 39.76 -8.39 -17.94
N VAL A 598 39.20 -8.99 -16.89
CA VAL A 598 37.93 -8.55 -16.30
C VAL A 598 38.13 -8.20 -14.83
N ASP A 599 37.79 -6.97 -14.45
CA ASP A 599 37.82 -6.54 -13.05
C ASP A 599 36.51 -5.84 -12.66
N ALA A 600 35.94 -6.26 -11.53
CA ALA A 600 34.67 -5.81 -11.02
C ALA A 600 34.84 -4.76 -9.91
N GLN A 601 33.90 -3.82 -9.84
CA GLN A 601 33.88 -2.86 -8.75
C GLN A 601 32.46 -2.47 -8.37
N VAL A 602 32.24 -2.32 -7.06
CA VAL A 602 31.05 -1.68 -6.52
C VAL A 602 31.46 -0.30 -6.04
N VAL A 603 30.91 0.75 -6.64
CA VAL A 603 31.31 2.14 -6.39
C VAL A 603 30.27 2.90 -5.57
N ASN A 604 30.66 4.09 -5.09
CA ASN A 604 29.74 5.07 -4.53
C ASN A 604 28.75 5.54 -5.60
N ASP A 605 27.66 6.16 -5.14
CA ASP A 605 26.60 6.66 -6.02
C ASP A 605 26.69 8.16 -6.29
N GLU A 606 27.77 8.80 -5.83
CA GLU A 606 28.10 10.22 -6.06
C GLU A 606 29.11 10.42 -7.20
N TYR A 607 29.82 9.36 -7.62
CA TYR A 607 30.82 9.44 -8.69
C TYR A 607 30.25 8.90 -10.02
N PRO A 608 30.50 9.57 -11.16
CA PRO A 608 30.00 9.11 -12.46
C PRO A 608 30.47 7.69 -12.82
N LEU A 609 29.53 6.82 -13.22
CA LEU A 609 29.83 5.41 -13.46
C LEU A 609 30.80 5.20 -14.63
N GLU A 610 30.61 5.94 -15.72
CA GLU A 610 31.49 5.85 -16.91
C GLU A 610 32.93 6.24 -16.59
N LYS A 611 33.12 7.26 -15.75
CA LYS A 611 34.47 7.67 -15.32
C LYS A 611 35.11 6.62 -14.42
N ALA A 612 34.34 6.00 -13.51
CA ALA A 612 34.86 4.91 -12.68
C ALA A 612 35.25 3.69 -13.53
N ASN A 613 34.43 3.40 -14.55
CA ASN A 613 34.68 2.33 -15.50
C ASN A 613 35.96 2.59 -16.30
N GLN A 614 36.11 3.79 -16.87
CA GLN A 614 37.29 4.15 -17.65
C GLN A 614 38.58 4.11 -16.81
N ASN A 615 38.57 4.71 -15.61
CA ASN A 615 39.72 4.66 -14.70
C ASN A 615 40.17 3.21 -14.40
N LYS A 616 39.22 2.29 -14.34
CA LYS A 616 39.49 0.87 -14.08
C LYS A 616 40.06 0.16 -15.31
N ILE A 617 39.59 0.52 -16.51
CA ILE A 617 40.18 0.08 -17.78
C ILE A 617 41.62 0.58 -17.86
N ASP A 618 41.83 1.90 -17.72
CA ASP A 618 43.13 2.56 -17.80
C ASP A 618 44.15 1.97 -16.82
N LYS A 619 43.70 1.56 -15.63
CA LYS A 619 44.55 0.89 -14.63
C LYS A 619 45.18 -0.40 -15.16
N TYR A 620 44.46 -1.19 -15.96
CA TYR A 620 44.91 -2.49 -16.45
C TYR A 620 45.33 -2.48 -17.93
N THR A 621 45.06 -1.40 -18.66
CA THR A 621 45.55 -1.21 -20.04
C THR A 621 47.05 -1.47 -20.21
N PRO A 622 47.95 -1.11 -19.26
CA PRO A 622 49.36 -1.47 -19.37
C PRO A 622 49.60 -2.98 -19.57
N LEU A 623 48.77 -3.86 -19.02
CA LEU A 623 48.95 -5.32 -19.18
C LEU A 623 48.86 -5.79 -20.63
N LEU A 624 48.17 -5.03 -21.50
CA LEU A 624 48.09 -5.34 -22.93
C LEU A 624 49.43 -5.14 -23.65
N GLN A 625 50.32 -4.30 -23.12
CA GLN A 625 51.60 -3.95 -23.77
C GLN A 625 52.78 -4.79 -23.26
N TYR A 626 52.60 -5.60 -22.21
CA TYR A 626 53.64 -6.42 -21.60
C TYR A 626 53.30 -7.92 -21.71
N ASP A 627 52.61 -8.46 -20.70
CA ASP A 627 52.41 -9.91 -20.57
C ASP A 627 51.42 -10.50 -21.58
N LEU A 628 50.59 -9.68 -22.22
CA LEU A 628 49.62 -10.11 -23.25
C LEU A 628 49.91 -9.49 -24.63
N LYS A 629 51.11 -8.94 -24.85
CA LYS A 629 51.47 -8.21 -26.08
C LYS A 629 51.31 -9.02 -27.37
N ASP A 630 51.49 -10.34 -27.28
CA ASP A 630 51.49 -11.26 -28.42
C ASP A 630 50.11 -11.91 -28.66
N MET A 631 49.07 -11.52 -27.91
CA MET A 631 47.69 -12.02 -28.02
C MET A 631 46.71 -10.89 -28.35
N ASP A 632 45.58 -11.22 -29.00
CA ASP A 632 44.48 -10.26 -29.14
C ASP A 632 43.80 -10.07 -27.77
N ALA A 633 44.21 -9.04 -27.05
CA ALA A 633 43.84 -8.82 -25.66
C ALA A 633 43.01 -7.54 -25.45
N SER A 634 42.04 -7.60 -24.55
CA SER A 634 41.19 -6.46 -24.18
C SER A 634 40.96 -6.36 -22.67
N VAL A 635 40.71 -5.15 -22.19
CA VAL A 635 40.40 -4.87 -20.78
C VAL A 635 38.94 -4.48 -20.64
N LEU A 636 38.21 -5.21 -19.79
CA LEU A 636 36.80 -5.02 -19.51
C LEU A 636 36.61 -4.72 -18.02
N ALA A 637 36.01 -3.58 -17.68
CA ALA A 637 35.63 -3.28 -16.32
C ALA A 637 34.13 -3.56 -16.10
N PHE A 638 33.78 -4.25 -15.02
CA PHE A 638 32.40 -4.39 -14.54
C PHE A 638 32.13 -3.39 -13.41
N THR A 639 31.48 -2.28 -13.73
CA THR A 639 31.22 -1.19 -12.79
C THR A 639 29.74 -1.11 -12.43
N ILE A 640 29.42 -1.21 -11.14
CA ILE A 640 28.06 -1.05 -10.60
C ILE A 640 28.09 -0.17 -9.35
N ASN A 641 27.08 0.68 -9.11
CA ASN A 641 26.97 1.34 -7.81
C ASN A 641 26.23 0.48 -6.79
N TRP A 642 26.30 0.86 -5.52
CA TRP A 642 25.65 0.12 -4.44
C TRP A 642 24.12 0.09 -4.47
N ARG A 643 23.50 0.95 -5.29
CA ARG A 643 22.05 0.96 -5.57
C ARG A 643 21.65 0.03 -6.71
N GLY A 644 22.60 -0.72 -7.27
CA GLY A 644 22.36 -1.70 -8.33
C GLY A 644 22.23 -1.08 -9.72
N VAL A 645 22.77 0.11 -9.95
CA VAL A 645 22.85 0.74 -11.28
C VAL A 645 24.17 0.36 -11.94
N ILE A 646 24.08 -0.28 -13.11
CA ILE A 646 25.23 -0.78 -13.87
C ILE A 646 25.66 0.26 -14.90
N CYS A 647 26.97 0.45 -15.05
CA CYS A 647 27.55 1.31 -16.09
C CYS A 647 27.19 0.78 -17.48
N LYS A 648 26.82 1.67 -18.41
CA LYS A 648 26.38 1.27 -19.75
C LYS A 648 27.50 0.57 -20.51
N SER A 649 28.69 1.20 -20.54
CA SER A 649 29.86 0.64 -21.22
C SER A 649 30.27 -0.73 -20.66
N SER A 650 30.18 -0.94 -19.34
CA SER A 650 30.41 -2.27 -18.73
C SER A 650 29.40 -3.30 -19.22
N ALA A 651 28.10 -2.97 -19.19
CA ALA A 651 27.06 -3.91 -19.58
C ALA A 651 27.19 -4.29 -21.07
N GLU A 652 27.45 -3.32 -21.94
CA GLU A 652 27.59 -3.53 -23.38
C GLU A 652 28.84 -4.34 -23.71
N SER A 653 29.97 -4.08 -23.05
CA SER A 653 31.22 -4.79 -23.33
C SER A 653 31.18 -6.26 -22.91
N LEU A 654 30.73 -6.56 -21.68
CA LEU A 654 30.61 -7.97 -21.23
C LEU A 654 29.56 -8.76 -22.02
N ILE A 655 28.51 -8.11 -22.54
CA ILE A 655 27.52 -8.78 -23.41
C ILE A 655 28.08 -9.00 -24.81
N ARG A 656 28.79 -8.02 -25.36
CA ARG A 656 29.42 -8.11 -26.69
C ARG A 656 30.44 -9.23 -26.75
N GLU A 657 31.29 -9.32 -25.73
CA GLU A 657 32.26 -10.42 -25.61
C GLU A 657 31.59 -11.75 -25.20
N GLY A 658 30.28 -11.77 -24.99
CA GLY A 658 29.53 -12.99 -24.71
C GLY A 658 29.78 -13.57 -23.32
N ILE A 659 30.39 -12.83 -22.39
CA ILE A 659 30.66 -13.29 -21.02
C ILE A 659 29.34 -13.44 -20.23
N ILE A 660 28.42 -12.49 -20.41
CA ILE A 660 27.09 -12.49 -19.79
C ILE A 660 25.98 -12.23 -20.82
N ARG A 661 24.73 -12.56 -20.47
CA ARG A 661 23.52 -12.23 -21.27
C ARG A 661 22.82 -11.01 -20.66
N LYS A 662 21.94 -10.36 -21.44
CA LYS A 662 21.09 -9.25 -20.93
C LYS A 662 20.32 -9.61 -19.64
N ARG A 663 19.80 -10.84 -19.53
CA ARG A 663 19.08 -11.33 -18.34
C ARG A 663 19.94 -11.46 -17.08
N ASP A 664 21.26 -11.53 -17.23
CA ASP A 664 22.19 -11.67 -16.10
C ASP A 664 22.36 -10.33 -15.36
N LEU A 665 22.11 -9.19 -16.02
CA LEU A 665 22.25 -7.85 -15.47
C LEU A 665 21.34 -7.62 -14.25
N LYS A 666 20.07 -8.07 -14.30
CA LYS A 666 19.18 -7.95 -13.13
C LYS A 666 19.65 -8.79 -11.95
N ILE A 667 20.26 -9.95 -12.20
CA ILE A 667 20.78 -10.83 -11.15
C ILE A 667 21.99 -10.19 -10.47
N LEU A 668 22.91 -9.61 -11.26
CA LEU A 668 24.06 -8.86 -10.74
C LEU A 668 23.63 -7.63 -9.91
N ALA A 669 22.59 -6.91 -10.34
CA ALA A 669 22.00 -5.82 -9.57
C ALA A 669 21.42 -6.31 -8.24
N VAL A 670 20.63 -7.38 -8.24
CA VAL A 670 20.03 -7.96 -7.02
C VAL A 670 21.10 -8.44 -6.04
N ARG A 671 22.12 -9.16 -6.51
CA ARG A 671 23.24 -9.62 -5.66
C ARG A 671 23.97 -8.47 -4.97
N THR A 672 24.15 -7.36 -5.70
CA THR A 672 24.75 -6.14 -5.15
C THR A 672 23.89 -5.56 -4.02
N LEU A 673 22.57 -5.48 -4.23
CA LEU A 673 21.62 -4.98 -3.25
C LEU A 673 21.58 -5.86 -2.00
N GLU A 674 21.50 -7.18 -2.15
CA GLU A 674 21.52 -8.13 -1.04
C GLU A 674 22.80 -8.05 -0.21
N GLY A 675 23.95 -7.93 -0.88
CA GLY A 675 25.23 -7.67 -0.20
C GLY A 675 25.21 -6.35 0.57
N GLY A 676 24.55 -5.32 0.03
CA GLY A 676 24.30 -4.06 0.73
C GLY A 676 23.46 -4.24 2.00
N VAL A 677 22.38 -5.02 1.93
CA VAL A 677 21.56 -5.35 3.12
C VAL A 677 22.40 -6.06 4.18
N ALA A 678 23.28 -6.98 3.79
CA ALA A 678 24.16 -7.68 4.72
C ALA A 678 25.12 -6.71 5.43
N CYS A 679 25.78 -5.82 4.66
CA CYS A 679 26.67 -4.78 5.19
C CYS A 679 25.94 -3.90 6.22
N HIS A 680 24.72 -3.45 5.88
CA HIS A 680 23.88 -2.65 6.76
C HIS A 680 23.54 -3.39 8.05
N ARG A 681 23.09 -4.66 7.98
CA ARG A 681 22.72 -5.45 9.16
C ARG A 681 23.88 -5.60 10.14
N VAL A 682 25.09 -5.88 9.64
CA VAL A 682 26.28 -5.97 10.52
C VAL A 682 26.57 -4.62 11.16
N HIS A 683 26.50 -3.53 10.38
CA HIS A 683 26.65 -2.18 10.93
C HIS A 683 25.61 -1.85 12.02
N GLN A 684 24.38 -2.36 11.95
CA GLN A 684 23.34 -2.11 12.95
C GLN A 684 23.43 -3.01 14.20
N ARG A 685 24.13 -4.14 14.16
CA ARG A 685 24.29 -5.03 15.32
C ARG A 685 25.28 -4.44 16.32
N MET A 686 24.81 -3.88 17.45
CA MET A 686 25.72 -3.39 18.50
C MET A 686 26.78 -4.46 18.82
N THR A 687 28.05 -4.13 18.61
CA THR A 687 29.16 -4.93 19.15
C THR A 687 29.45 -4.39 20.53
N THR A 688 29.17 -5.18 21.57
CA THR A 688 29.45 -4.91 22.98
C THR A 688 30.95 -4.87 23.33
N SER A 689 31.85 -4.61 22.39
CA SER A 689 33.29 -4.59 22.65
C SER A 689 34.01 -3.45 21.92
N ARG A 690 34.17 -2.33 22.64
CA ARG A 690 35.41 -1.53 22.79
C ARG A 690 35.05 -0.21 23.47
N ARG A 691 34.84 -0.28 24.79
CA ARG A 691 35.25 0.83 25.66
C ARG A 691 36.77 0.92 25.56
N VAL A 692 37.25 2.06 25.08
CA VAL A 692 38.51 2.71 25.45
C VAL A 692 39.74 1.78 25.56
N LYS A 693 40.55 1.75 24.50
CA LYS A 693 42.01 1.82 24.65
C LYS A 693 42.50 2.99 23.79
N LYS A 694 42.52 4.17 24.41
CA LYS A 694 43.35 5.31 24.04
C LYS A 694 44.00 5.78 25.35
N GLY A 695 45.33 5.76 25.38
CA GLY A 695 46.16 6.40 26.40
C GLY A 695 46.73 5.45 27.45
N GLU A 696 47.88 4.86 27.16
CA GLU A 696 49.06 4.75 28.03
C GLU A 696 50.14 3.95 27.27
N GLY A 697 51.30 4.58 27.03
CA GLY A 697 52.42 4.07 26.24
C GLY A 697 52.73 4.97 25.05
#